data_AF-A0A2R5GQZ1-F1
#
_entry.id   AF-A0A2R5GQZ1-F1
#
_cell.length_a   1.000
_cell.length_b   1.000
_cell.length_c   1.000
_cell.angle_alpha   90.00
_cell.angle_beta   90.00
_cell.angle_gamma   90.00
#
_symmetry.space_group_name_H-M   'P 1'
#
loop_
_entity.id
_entity.type
_entity.pdbx_description
1 polymer ?
#
loop_
_entity_poly.entity_id
_entity_poly.type
_entity_poly.pdbx_seq_one_letter_code
_entity_poly.pdbx_strand_id
1 'polypeptide(L)'
;MTSGSRLIERMKARIADGEVFHSFEYFPPAKESGRKSLQVRVDRMADMSPLFVDVTARAGNLEDTLRLCSDIIRFCGVDVMMHVTSAGLARADLVDLLQRALEAGITNVLALGGDPAGKTLRPSGDFAHALDMVRAIREDFGDAFTIAVGCYPEGLGPLSSNESWTENRARHIGYLKEKVLAGADFAITQAVFDASLFVNFVRDCHQAGVSADFPILPGIMPIHNYKGLKSIVSDLNVSLPETFESALAPIQNDTGAVMSKGIELIGDLCAELLSSDVTAGLHFYTFNLEYAVRQLVEKRLALDAKQVLPWRQSANPRRLEEDVRPIFWANRPKSYLMRTEGWDQFPSGRWGSGQPGENFAMLPDSEPMFSRETFFQRQDIMRKAWGEAPQTEQEIFEVFAGFLEGRVPFLPWCEESLHLETSQIRDKLVALNRAGYLTINSQPRVNAAPSSSPDFGWGPGGGYVYQKAYIEFFTSPRHLRRLMDLLESPEFSGRSLVYHAVDHRGNTYSNDKQAKPCAVTWGVFPGKEVIQPTVVDPDTFLVWKDEAFGLWVRGWASIYEEDSSSYNLLYDMHDGYFLVNIVDNDFIDGDIFDLFDRLVAGREHGGHEETYHGYEYDQTSGNLTHYQLEDWASASQADVQGNESSTTHYYENNSFYPEQNRHYSEQDAQAFLRSSSSSSNNNNNNNNNNIDDDSASVATHEAYGYDAYSVASSYYDSQGGELGHGYDAVPSSSASAYGGDYYEHKMAENGYSGYESATVYAHTPSHMGYSSRTDMSSRSAPPPPYYNDQHGSSIHSSYYDQGYAEYYRREQERQRLLQAQQEEALQSSSEVPNIFSLTRHNRYDDVEALFDAGIAVDTRDALGNTVLCIACQNGLKRIAKLALRRGANINAQNYRGNSPLHFCYMYQYGDTLGAYLLSKGADPMLVNSDGRRSHELE
;
A
#
# COMPACT_ATOMS: atom_id res chain seq x y z
N MET A 1 19.17 12.47 11.86
CA MET A 1 19.63 12.15 10.48
C MET A 1 18.63 12.74 9.48
N THR A 2 19.03 13.02 8.25
CA THR A 2 18.11 13.34 7.14
C THR A 2 17.70 12.06 6.41
N SER A 3 16.46 12.01 5.92
CA SER A 3 15.90 10.91 5.11
C SER A 3 16.81 10.52 3.94
N GLY A 4 17.25 11.52 3.17
CA GLY A 4 18.03 11.37 1.94
C GLY A 4 19.52 11.04 2.06
N SER A 5 19.94 10.37 3.13
CA SER A 5 21.30 9.80 3.23
C SER A 5 21.28 8.31 2.84
N ARG A 6 22.38 7.79 2.28
CA ARG A 6 22.43 6.39 1.81
C ARG A 6 22.26 5.43 2.99
N LEU A 7 21.80 4.21 2.70
CA LEU A 7 21.55 3.20 3.74
C LEU A 7 22.77 2.95 4.63
N ILE A 8 23.98 2.89 4.04
CA ILE A 8 25.23 2.75 4.80
C ILE A 8 25.56 3.97 5.68
N GLU A 9 25.20 5.18 5.27
CA GLU A 9 25.42 6.40 6.06
C GLU A 9 24.48 6.44 7.27
N ARG A 10 23.20 6.09 7.06
CA ARG A 10 22.21 5.92 8.16
C ARG A 10 22.59 4.80 9.11
N MET A 11 23.08 3.68 8.58
CA MET A 11 23.56 2.54 9.37
C MET A 11 24.76 2.94 10.25
N LYS A 12 25.78 3.58 9.67
CA LYS A 12 26.96 4.03 10.42
C LYS A 12 26.64 5.11 11.45
N ALA A 13 25.70 6.00 11.15
CA ALA A 13 25.22 6.99 12.12
C ALA A 13 24.55 6.31 13.32
N ARG A 14 23.62 5.36 13.11
CA ARG A 14 23.02 4.59 14.21
C ARG A 14 24.05 3.83 15.04
N ILE A 15 25.04 3.19 14.40
CA ILE A 15 26.14 2.50 15.10
C ILE A 15 26.94 3.48 15.97
N ALA A 16 27.25 4.68 15.47
CA ALA A 16 28.01 5.70 16.20
C ALA A 16 27.21 6.33 17.36
N ASP A 17 25.89 6.49 17.19
CA ASP A 17 24.97 7.00 18.22
C ASP A 17 24.58 5.91 19.26
N GLY A 18 24.96 4.64 19.03
CA GLY A 18 24.58 3.49 19.86
C GLY A 18 23.12 3.04 19.69
N GLU A 19 22.45 3.47 18.62
CA GLU A 19 21.07 3.10 18.31
C GLU A 19 20.99 1.70 17.69
N VAL A 20 20.26 0.79 18.35
CA VAL A 20 19.98 -0.54 17.80
C VAL A 20 19.04 -0.43 16.60
N PHE A 21 19.26 -1.27 15.58
CA PHE A 21 18.40 -1.34 14.40
C PHE A 21 18.18 -2.78 13.94
N HIS A 22 17.19 -2.98 13.06
CA HIS A 22 16.89 -4.28 12.49
C HIS A 22 16.48 -4.18 11.02
N SER A 23 16.44 -5.33 10.33
CA SER A 23 16.03 -5.49 8.93
C SER A 23 15.33 -6.83 8.70
N PHE A 24 14.57 -6.96 7.60
CA PHE A 24 13.72 -8.13 7.31
C PHE A 24 13.93 -8.67 5.89
N GLU A 25 14.19 -9.98 5.75
CA GLU A 25 14.26 -10.66 4.44
C GLU A 25 12.91 -11.28 4.05
N TYR A 26 12.51 -11.06 2.79
CA TYR A 26 11.34 -11.64 2.15
C TYR A 26 11.70 -12.33 0.84
N PHE A 27 10.89 -13.29 0.38
CA PHE A 27 11.10 -13.97 -0.91
C PHE A 27 9.91 -13.81 -1.88
N PRO A 28 10.12 -13.60 -3.19
CA PRO A 28 9.05 -13.50 -4.18
C PRO A 28 8.13 -14.74 -4.18
N PRO A 29 6.82 -14.57 -3.88
CA PRO A 29 5.84 -15.65 -3.96
C PRO A 29 5.55 -16.04 -5.41
N ALA A 30 5.44 -17.36 -5.65
CA ALA A 30 5.20 -17.94 -6.97
C ALA A 30 3.76 -17.79 -7.52
N LYS A 31 2.90 -17.02 -6.83
CA LYS A 31 1.51 -16.71 -7.23
C LYS A 31 1.21 -15.25 -6.93
N GLU A 32 0.47 -14.60 -7.81
CA GLU A 32 0.11 -13.18 -7.71
C GLU A 32 -0.68 -12.85 -6.42
N SER A 33 -1.66 -13.69 -6.07
CA SER A 33 -2.38 -13.61 -4.79
C SER A 33 -1.47 -13.76 -3.56
N GLY A 34 -0.36 -14.51 -3.70
CA GLY A 34 0.70 -14.60 -2.71
C GLY A 34 1.53 -13.31 -2.60
N ARG A 35 1.86 -12.66 -3.73
CA ARG A 35 2.58 -11.36 -3.76
C ARG A 35 1.77 -10.27 -3.06
N LYS A 36 0.48 -10.16 -3.38
CA LYS A 36 -0.46 -9.24 -2.71
C LYS A 36 -0.57 -9.51 -1.21
N SER A 37 -0.68 -10.79 -0.83
CA SER A 37 -0.70 -11.20 0.59
C SER A 37 0.61 -10.88 1.33
N LEU A 38 1.75 -10.93 0.62
CA LEU A 38 3.05 -10.53 1.15
C LEU A 38 3.16 -9.01 1.27
N GLN A 39 2.77 -8.23 0.26
CA GLN A 39 2.80 -6.77 0.30
C GLN A 39 2.05 -6.21 1.52
N VAL A 40 0.83 -6.70 1.77
CA VAL A 40 0.04 -6.32 2.95
C VAL A 40 0.65 -6.86 4.26
N ARG A 41 1.59 -7.81 4.23
CA ARG A 41 2.41 -8.20 5.39
C ARG A 41 3.61 -7.29 5.58
N VAL A 42 4.38 -6.99 4.52
CA VAL A 42 5.53 -6.07 4.55
C VAL A 42 5.08 -4.72 5.10
N ASP A 43 3.91 -4.23 4.66
CA ASP A 43 3.32 -2.98 5.11
C ASP A 43 3.02 -2.94 6.63
N ARG A 44 2.46 -4.02 7.21
CA ARG A 44 2.30 -4.14 8.68
C ARG A 44 3.63 -4.33 9.41
N MET A 45 4.62 -4.97 8.76
CA MET A 45 5.93 -5.19 9.38
C MET A 45 6.78 -3.92 9.33
N ALA A 46 6.51 -3.00 8.40
CA ALA A 46 7.12 -1.67 8.35
C ALA A 46 6.77 -0.80 9.57
N ASP A 47 5.69 -1.08 10.31
CA ASP A 47 5.36 -0.39 11.56
C ASP A 47 6.40 -0.64 12.67
N MET A 48 7.01 -1.83 12.67
CA MET A 48 8.18 -2.11 13.54
C MET A 48 9.40 -1.25 13.19
N SER A 49 9.34 -0.50 12.09
CA SER A 49 10.35 0.48 11.65
C SER A 49 11.75 -0.12 11.38
N PRO A 50 11.85 -1.14 10.51
CA PRO A 50 13.13 -1.67 10.05
C PRO A 50 13.93 -0.59 9.32
N LEU A 51 15.27 -0.63 9.44
CA LEU A 51 16.17 0.28 8.73
C LEU A 51 16.16 0.03 7.21
N PHE A 52 15.95 -1.23 6.81
CA PHE A 52 15.66 -1.66 5.45
C PHE A 52 14.95 -3.02 5.47
N VAL A 53 14.28 -3.36 4.39
CA VAL A 53 13.87 -4.74 4.07
C VAL A 53 14.63 -5.19 2.82
N ASP A 54 14.78 -6.50 2.61
CA ASP A 54 15.37 -7.02 1.38
C ASP A 54 14.57 -8.18 0.78
N VAL A 55 14.80 -8.42 -0.52
CA VAL A 55 14.01 -9.35 -1.32
C VAL A 55 14.92 -10.32 -2.04
N THR A 56 14.79 -11.62 -1.75
CA THR A 56 15.64 -12.68 -2.31
C THR A 56 15.46 -12.85 -3.81
N ALA A 57 16.57 -13.04 -4.53
CA ALA A 57 16.56 -13.44 -5.93
C ALA A 57 16.76 -14.96 -6.06
N ARG A 58 15.95 -15.59 -6.92
CA ARG A 58 16.26 -16.95 -7.41
C ARG A 58 17.05 -16.80 -8.72
N ALA A 59 18.07 -17.63 -8.90
CA ALA A 59 18.83 -17.65 -10.16
C ALA A 59 17.89 -17.84 -11.36
N GLY A 60 17.97 -16.93 -12.34
CA GLY A 60 17.07 -16.90 -13.50
C GLY A 60 15.70 -16.22 -13.29
N ASN A 61 15.41 -15.64 -12.12
CA ASN A 61 14.19 -14.84 -11.89
C ASN A 61 14.46 -13.59 -11.05
N LEU A 62 15.13 -12.61 -11.69
CA LEU A 62 15.40 -11.28 -11.14
C LEU A 62 14.22 -10.32 -11.36
N GLU A 63 13.39 -10.55 -12.38
CA GLU A 63 12.24 -9.68 -12.72
C GLU A 63 11.14 -9.69 -11.64
N ASP A 64 10.77 -10.86 -11.10
CA ASP A 64 9.85 -10.94 -9.95
C ASP A 64 10.41 -10.26 -8.70
N THR A 65 11.74 -10.22 -8.57
CA THR A 65 12.45 -9.58 -7.45
C THR A 65 12.39 -8.07 -7.60
N LEU A 66 12.78 -7.53 -8.75
CA LEU A 66 12.69 -6.10 -9.09
C LEU A 66 11.25 -5.59 -8.94
N ARG A 67 10.26 -6.33 -9.46
CA ARG A 67 8.85 -5.95 -9.36
C ARG A 67 8.39 -5.86 -7.89
N LEU A 68 8.70 -6.88 -7.08
CA LEU A 68 8.34 -6.87 -5.65
C LEU A 68 9.08 -5.75 -4.88
N CYS A 69 10.35 -5.45 -5.20
CA CYS A 69 11.06 -4.31 -4.63
C CYS A 69 10.37 -2.98 -4.98
N SER A 70 9.97 -2.80 -6.25
CA SER A 70 9.25 -1.62 -6.72
C SER A 70 7.90 -1.45 -6.01
N ASP A 71 7.13 -2.54 -5.88
CA ASP A 71 5.86 -2.53 -5.14
C ASP A 71 6.07 -2.20 -3.63
N ILE A 72 7.16 -2.66 -3.01
CA ILE A 72 7.48 -2.36 -1.60
C ILE A 72 7.83 -0.88 -1.40
N ILE A 73 8.76 -0.32 -2.19
CA ILE A 73 9.20 1.09 -2.01
C ILE A 73 8.09 2.08 -2.38
N ARG A 74 7.23 1.73 -3.35
CA ARG A 74 6.09 2.54 -3.81
C ARG A 74 4.92 2.55 -2.83
N PHE A 75 4.54 1.38 -2.29
CA PHE A 75 3.29 1.22 -1.53
C PHE A 75 3.48 1.01 -0.01
N CYS A 76 4.59 0.42 0.43
CA CYS A 76 4.91 0.27 1.86
C CYS A 76 5.81 1.41 2.37
N GLY A 77 6.55 2.07 1.46
CA GLY A 77 7.35 3.26 1.76
C GLY A 77 8.65 3.00 2.52
N VAL A 78 9.10 1.75 2.65
CA VAL A 78 10.36 1.38 3.32
C VAL A 78 11.53 1.25 2.35
N ASP A 79 12.74 1.46 2.85
CA ASP A 79 13.98 1.14 2.13
C ASP A 79 13.98 -0.33 1.73
N VAL A 80 14.21 -0.59 0.45
CA VAL A 80 14.36 -1.95 -0.07
C VAL A 80 15.76 -2.19 -0.61
N MET A 81 16.27 -3.39 -0.37
CA MET A 81 17.49 -3.93 -0.95
C MET A 81 17.18 -5.11 -1.86
N MET A 82 17.60 -5.02 -3.11
CA MET A 82 17.38 -6.07 -4.11
C MET A 82 18.53 -7.07 -4.07
N HIS A 83 18.25 -8.35 -3.83
CA HIS A 83 19.28 -9.39 -4.03
C HIS A 83 19.57 -9.53 -5.53
N VAL A 84 20.84 -9.73 -5.87
CA VAL A 84 21.28 -10.04 -7.23
C VAL A 84 22.26 -11.21 -7.18
N THR A 85 22.09 -12.19 -8.05
CA THR A 85 22.95 -13.39 -8.12
C THR A 85 23.81 -13.36 -9.37
N SER A 86 25.14 -13.49 -9.25
CA SER A 86 26.05 -13.59 -10.40
C SER A 86 25.80 -14.83 -11.28
N ALA A 87 25.20 -15.89 -10.73
CA ALA A 87 24.98 -17.16 -11.41
C ALA A 87 24.08 -17.04 -12.66
N GLY A 88 24.72 -17.05 -13.84
CA GLY A 88 24.04 -17.07 -15.15
C GLY A 88 23.78 -15.69 -15.75
N LEU A 89 24.33 -14.63 -15.14
CA LEU A 89 24.06 -13.23 -15.51
C LEU A 89 25.16 -12.68 -16.43
N ALA A 90 24.80 -11.97 -17.50
CA ALA A 90 25.73 -11.16 -18.29
C ALA A 90 25.83 -9.73 -17.73
N ARG A 91 26.94 -9.02 -18.00
CA ARG A 91 27.12 -7.64 -17.53
C ARG A 91 26.10 -6.67 -18.15
N ALA A 92 25.68 -6.91 -19.39
CA ALA A 92 24.62 -6.13 -20.03
C ALA A 92 23.28 -6.26 -19.29
N ASP A 93 22.90 -7.49 -18.92
CA ASP A 93 21.65 -7.76 -18.19
C ASP A 93 21.69 -7.18 -16.77
N LEU A 94 22.86 -7.20 -16.11
CA LEU A 94 23.07 -6.53 -14.83
C LEU A 94 22.88 -5.01 -14.94
N VAL A 95 23.43 -4.38 -15.98
CA VAL A 95 23.32 -2.93 -16.20
C VAL A 95 21.88 -2.52 -16.50
N ASP A 96 21.14 -3.26 -17.34
CA ASP A 96 19.70 -3.03 -17.57
C ASP A 96 18.89 -3.16 -16.27
N LEU A 97 19.07 -4.26 -15.54
CA LEU A 97 18.38 -4.52 -14.28
C LEU A 97 18.61 -3.41 -13.24
N LEU A 98 19.85 -2.92 -13.12
CA LEU A 98 20.21 -1.89 -12.15
C LEU A 98 19.79 -0.48 -12.59
N GLN A 99 19.82 -0.18 -13.90
CA GLN A 99 19.24 1.06 -14.42
C GLN A 99 17.73 1.13 -14.12
N ARG A 100 17.00 0.04 -14.39
CA ARG A 100 15.58 -0.10 -14.07
C ARG A 100 15.30 -0.08 -12.55
N ALA A 101 16.25 -0.56 -11.73
CA ALA A 101 16.16 -0.47 -10.28
C ALA A 101 16.28 0.99 -9.78
N LEU A 102 17.22 1.77 -10.33
CA LEU A 102 17.35 3.20 -10.01
C LEU A 102 16.10 3.99 -10.44
N GLU A 103 15.51 3.67 -11.60
CA GLU A 103 14.24 4.25 -12.08
C GLU A 103 13.05 3.94 -11.14
N ALA A 104 13.03 2.76 -10.52
CA ALA A 104 12.09 2.42 -9.45
C ALA A 104 12.42 3.07 -8.08
N GLY A 105 13.56 3.74 -7.96
CA GLY A 105 14.06 4.34 -6.71
C GLY A 105 14.84 3.40 -5.80
N ILE A 106 15.20 2.20 -6.27
CA ILE A 106 15.92 1.18 -5.51
C ILE A 106 17.43 1.48 -5.58
N THR A 107 18.01 1.93 -4.47
CA THR A 107 19.42 2.33 -4.36
C THR A 107 20.26 1.38 -3.50
N ASN A 108 19.75 0.18 -3.18
CA ASN A 108 20.45 -0.80 -2.33
C ASN A 108 20.41 -2.20 -2.96
N VAL A 109 21.53 -2.93 -2.93
CA VAL A 109 21.65 -4.29 -3.48
C VAL A 109 22.45 -5.23 -2.59
N LEU A 110 22.06 -6.52 -2.55
CA LEU A 110 22.84 -7.59 -1.94
C LEU A 110 23.50 -8.43 -3.06
N ALA A 111 24.82 -8.34 -3.19
CA ALA A 111 25.57 -9.03 -4.23
C ALA A 111 25.95 -10.46 -3.79
N LEU A 112 25.30 -11.46 -4.42
CA LEU A 112 25.42 -12.88 -4.09
C LEU A 112 26.03 -13.71 -5.24
N GLY A 113 26.61 -14.85 -4.89
CA GLY A 113 27.11 -15.82 -5.87
C GLY A 113 25.97 -16.42 -6.70
N GLY A 114 24.93 -16.88 -6.00
CA GLY A 114 23.91 -17.79 -6.52
C GLY A 114 24.40 -19.24 -6.52
N ASP A 115 23.51 -20.17 -6.19
CA ASP A 115 23.84 -21.61 -6.17
C ASP A 115 23.93 -22.18 -7.60
N PRO A 116 24.82 -23.15 -7.85
CA PRO A 116 24.96 -23.75 -9.17
C PRO A 116 23.72 -24.58 -9.53
N ALA A 117 23.17 -24.34 -10.72
CA ALA A 117 22.07 -25.14 -11.26
C ALA A 117 22.54 -26.57 -11.58
N GLY A 118 22.34 -27.49 -10.62
CA GLY A 118 22.71 -28.90 -10.74
C GLY A 118 24.21 -29.14 -10.56
N LYS A 119 24.74 -30.22 -11.19
CA LYS A 119 26.14 -30.66 -11.00
C LYS A 119 27.19 -29.83 -11.74
N THR A 120 26.78 -28.72 -12.38
CA THR A 120 27.65 -27.86 -13.20
C THR A 120 28.23 -26.72 -12.37
N LEU A 121 29.47 -26.91 -11.92
CA LEU A 121 30.27 -26.00 -11.08
C LEU A 121 30.57 -24.60 -11.65
N ARG A 122 30.06 -24.26 -12.84
CA ARG A 122 30.16 -22.92 -13.45
C ARG A 122 28.85 -22.57 -14.15
N PRO A 123 28.13 -21.54 -13.70
CA PRO A 123 27.07 -20.90 -14.49
C PRO A 123 27.61 -20.33 -15.80
N SER A 124 26.77 -20.24 -16.81
CA SER A 124 27.09 -19.54 -18.07
C SER A 124 26.73 -18.06 -17.95
N GLY A 125 27.71 -17.22 -17.63
CA GLY A 125 27.58 -15.76 -17.50
C GLY A 125 28.95 -15.09 -17.43
N ASP A 126 28.97 -13.76 -17.33
CA ASP A 126 30.22 -12.97 -17.33
C ASP A 126 30.91 -12.95 -15.95
N PHE A 127 30.15 -13.23 -14.89
CA PHE A 127 30.62 -13.17 -13.50
C PHE A 127 30.94 -14.58 -12.98
N ALA A 128 32.18 -14.80 -12.54
CA ALA A 128 32.56 -16.08 -11.91
C ALA A 128 32.17 -16.12 -10.43
N HIS A 129 32.25 -14.97 -9.75
CA HIS A 129 31.94 -14.81 -8.34
C HIS A 129 31.23 -13.46 -8.07
N ALA A 130 30.56 -13.36 -6.91
CA ALA A 130 29.97 -12.11 -6.43
C ALA A 130 30.98 -10.94 -6.38
N LEU A 131 32.27 -11.23 -6.18
CA LEU A 131 33.37 -10.26 -6.22
C LEU A 131 33.47 -9.52 -7.55
N ASP A 132 33.27 -10.23 -8.66
CA ASP A 132 33.34 -9.65 -10.01
C ASP A 132 32.14 -8.73 -10.28
N MET A 133 30.98 -9.11 -9.71
CA MET A 133 29.75 -8.32 -9.77
C MET A 133 29.86 -7.04 -8.91
N VAL A 134 30.42 -7.12 -7.69
CA VAL A 134 30.69 -5.92 -6.86
C VAL A 134 31.58 -4.93 -7.61
N ARG A 135 32.64 -5.41 -8.29
CA ARG A 135 33.50 -4.57 -9.14
C ARG A 135 32.72 -3.92 -10.29
N ALA A 136 31.95 -4.70 -11.06
CA ALA A 136 31.17 -4.17 -12.16
C ALA A 136 30.14 -3.11 -11.73
N ILE A 137 29.46 -3.30 -10.59
CA ILE A 137 28.53 -2.29 -10.06
C ILE A 137 29.27 -0.99 -9.70
N ARG A 138 30.47 -1.07 -9.10
CA ARG A 138 31.30 0.11 -8.82
C ARG A 138 31.92 0.75 -10.06
N GLU A 139 32.24 -0.03 -11.10
CA GLU A 139 32.72 0.47 -12.38
C GLU A 139 31.62 1.20 -13.19
N ASP A 140 30.41 0.64 -13.23
CA ASP A 140 29.31 1.11 -14.08
C ASP A 140 28.42 2.16 -13.37
N PHE A 141 28.25 2.08 -12.04
CA PHE A 141 27.33 2.95 -11.27
C PHE A 141 28.00 3.71 -10.10
N GLY A 142 29.28 3.44 -9.78
CA GLY A 142 30.00 4.13 -8.71
C GLY A 142 29.32 4.03 -7.33
N ASP A 143 29.07 5.18 -6.71
CA ASP A 143 28.48 5.32 -5.38
C ASP A 143 26.92 5.27 -5.35
N ALA A 144 26.26 5.13 -6.51
CA ALA A 144 24.79 5.21 -6.61
C ALA A 144 24.04 4.08 -5.88
N PHE A 145 24.71 2.95 -5.61
CA PHE A 145 24.18 1.83 -4.85
C PHE A 145 24.87 1.67 -3.49
N THR A 146 24.11 1.38 -2.44
CA THR A 146 24.64 0.68 -1.26
C THR A 146 24.78 -0.80 -1.60
N ILE A 147 25.98 -1.36 -1.49
CA ILE A 147 26.27 -2.77 -1.84
C ILE A 147 26.54 -3.58 -0.58
N ALA A 148 25.60 -4.43 -0.19
CA ALA A 148 25.84 -5.48 0.79
C ALA A 148 26.42 -6.75 0.15
N VAL A 149 27.06 -7.60 0.95
CA VAL A 149 27.52 -8.94 0.53
C VAL A 149 27.25 -10.02 1.58
N GLY A 150 26.88 -11.23 1.14
CA GLY A 150 26.76 -12.38 2.04
C GLY A 150 28.10 -12.86 2.61
N CYS A 151 28.12 -13.31 3.86
CA CYS A 151 29.29 -13.90 4.52
C CYS A 151 28.90 -15.06 5.46
N TYR A 152 29.90 -15.84 5.90
CA TYR A 152 29.66 -17.19 6.44
C TYR A 152 30.52 -17.46 7.69
N PRO A 153 29.96 -17.35 8.91
CA PRO A 153 30.72 -17.48 10.16
C PRO A 153 31.42 -18.82 10.36
N GLU A 154 30.88 -19.89 9.77
CA GLU A 154 31.42 -21.26 9.81
C GLU A 154 32.13 -21.68 8.50
N GLY A 155 32.11 -20.82 7.47
CA GLY A 155 32.42 -21.20 6.09
C GLY A 155 31.20 -21.76 5.34
N LEU A 156 31.40 -22.39 4.19
CA LEU A 156 30.34 -23.12 3.44
C LEU A 156 30.52 -24.65 3.49
N GLY A 157 31.48 -25.13 4.29
CA GLY A 157 31.91 -26.52 4.28
C GLY A 157 33.01 -26.80 3.26
N PRO A 158 33.83 -27.84 3.48
CA PRO A 158 35.07 -28.05 2.75
C PRO A 158 34.86 -28.45 1.29
N LEU A 159 35.56 -27.77 0.36
CA LEU A 159 35.47 -28.03 -1.09
C LEU A 159 36.21 -29.31 -1.53
N SER A 160 36.91 -29.97 -0.61
CA SER A 160 37.56 -31.27 -0.84
C SER A 160 37.64 -32.06 0.47
N SER A 161 37.80 -33.38 0.39
CA SER A 161 37.95 -34.27 1.56
C SER A 161 39.15 -33.96 2.47
N ASN A 162 40.05 -33.07 2.03
CA ASN A 162 41.33 -32.79 2.67
C ASN A 162 41.40 -31.35 3.22
N GLU A 163 40.38 -30.53 3.00
CA GLU A 163 40.29 -29.16 3.54
C GLU A 163 39.67 -29.21 4.95
N SER A 164 40.34 -28.61 5.94
CA SER A 164 39.75 -28.46 7.27
C SER A 164 38.75 -27.31 7.32
N TRP A 165 37.80 -27.38 8.25
CA TRP A 165 36.85 -26.30 8.52
C TRP A 165 37.54 -24.97 8.86
N THR A 166 38.67 -25.01 9.57
CA THR A 166 39.48 -23.83 9.89
C THR A 166 40.05 -23.16 8.63
N GLU A 167 40.57 -23.94 7.69
CA GLU A 167 41.07 -23.43 6.40
C GLU A 167 39.94 -22.90 5.52
N ASN A 168 38.79 -23.61 5.48
CA ASN A 168 37.59 -23.18 4.77
C ASN A 168 37.10 -21.81 5.27
N ARG A 169 36.92 -21.67 6.59
CA ARG A 169 36.49 -20.42 7.24
C ARG A 169 37.51 -19.29 7.02
N ALA A 170 38.81 -19.55 7.18
CA ALA A 170 39.86 -18.56 6.93
C ALA A 170 39.86 -18.06 5.46
N ARG A 171 39.64 -18.96 4.50
CA ARG A 171 39.48 -18.59 3.08
C ARG A 171 38.23 -17.73 2.86
N HIS A 172 37.11 -18.04 3.52
CA HIS A 172 35.87 -17.29 3.38
C HIS A 172 35.95 -15.87 4.00
N ILE A 173 36.74 -15.70 5.06
CA ILE A 173 37.14 -14.39 5.59
C ILE A 173 37.99 -13.64 4.55
N GLY A 174 38.93 -14.33 3.87
CA GLY A 174 39.68 -13.77 2.74
C GLY A 174 38.78 -13.26 1.61
N TYR A 175 37.80 -14.07 1.18
CA TYR A 175 36.82 -13.66 0.16
C TYR A 175 35.89 -12.52 0.61
N LEU A 176 35.57 -12.42 1.91
CA LEU A 176 34.87 -11.24 2.42
C LEU A 176 35.76 -10.00 2.27
N LYS A 177 37.01 -10.05 2.73
CA LYS A 177 37.97 -8.94 2.60
C LYS A 177 38.15 -8.48 1.15
N GLU A 178 38.27 -9.40 0.19
CA GLU A 178 38.36 -9.05 -1.23
C GLU A 178 37.11 -8.30 -1.73
N LYS A 179 35.91 -8.66 -1.27
CA LYS A 179 34.66 -7.94 -1.60
C LYS A 179 34.59 -6.56 -0.94
N VAL A 180 35.07 -6.40 0.29
CA VAL A 180 35.20 -5.08 0.93
C VAL A 180 36.18 -4.19 0.15
N LEU A 181 37.34 -4.73 -0.24
CA LEU A 181 38.32 -4.00 -1.05
C LEU A 181 37.84 -3.70 -2.48
N ALA A 182 36.85 -4.43 -3.00
CA ALA A 182 36.15 -4.13 -4.25
C ALA A 182 35.04 -3.07 -4.09
N GLY A 183 34.75 -2.61 -2.88
CA GLY A 183 33.77 -1.56 -2.60
C GLY A 183 32.41 -2.04 -2.10
N ALA A 184 32.31 -3.20 -1.44
CA ALA A 184 31.14 -3.52 -0.62
C ALA A 184 31.08 -2.58 0.62
N ASP A 185 29.87 -2.22 1.05
CA ASP A 185 29.59 -1.25 2.13
C ASP A 185 29.39 -1.91 3.50
N PHE A 186 28.68 -3.04 3.53
CA PHE A 186 28.46 -3.88 4.71
C PHE A 186 28.27 -5.35 4.31
N ALA A 187 28.18 -6.25 5.30
CA ALA A 187 27.89 -7.66 5.08
C ALA A 187 26.74 -8.17 5.95
N ILE A 188 26.07 -9.22 5.48
CA ILE A 188 25.06 -9.98 6.22
C ILE A 188 25.60 -11.41 6.38
N THR A 189 25.56 -11.97 7.59
CA THR A 189 25.95 -13.37 7.79
C THR A 189 24.82 -14.32 7.42
N GLN A 190 25.18 -15.54 7.03
CA GLN A 190 24.31 -16.70 7.16
C GLN A 190 23.70 -16.80 8.58
N ALA A 191 22.57 -17.48 8.71
CA ALA A 191 21.89 -17.72 9.99
C ALA A 191 22.85 -18.20 11.10
N VAL A 192 22.82 -17.54 12.25
CA VAL A 192 23.60 -17.91 13.45
C VAL A 192 22.70 -18.39 14.59
N PHE A 193 23.22 -19.34 15.39
CA PHE A 193 22.57 -19.84 16.61
C PHE A 193 23.47 -19.72 17.87
N ASP A 194 24.69 -19.19 17.71
CA ASP A 194 25.70 -18.98 18.76
C ASP A 194 26.26 -17.56 18.62
N ALA A 195 26.14 -16.75 19.67
CA ALA A 195 26.64 -15.37 19.65
C ALA A 195 28.17 -15.31 19.75
N SER A 196 28.81 -16.20 20.52
CA SER A 196 30.27 -16.27 20.63
C SER A 196 30.93 -16.66 19.30
N LEU A 197 30.29 -17.54 18.50
CA LEU A 197 30.70 -17.84 17.12
C LEU A 197 30.69 -16.58 16.24
N PHE A 198 29.60 -15.81 16.26
CA PHE A 198 29.48 -14.57 15.50
C PHE A 198 30.50 -13.52 15.95
N VAL A 199 30.61 -13.27 17.25
CA VAL A 199 31.51 -12.27 17.84
C VAL A 199 32.97 -12.58 17.50
N ASN A 200 33.38 -13.84 17.59
CA ASN A 200 34.73 -14.25 17.19
C ASN A 200 34.94 -14.18 15.67
N PHE A 201 33.92 -14.46 14.84
CA PHE A 201 34.00 -14.26 13.39
C PHE A 201 34.23 -12.80 12.99
N VAL A 202 33.52 -11.84 13.60
CA VAL A 202 33.74 -10.41 13.31
C VAL A 202 35.15 -9.98 13.72
N ARG A 203 35.62 -10.40 14.90
CA ARG A 203 37.00 -10.14 15.38
C ARG A 203 38.06 -10.74 14.45
N ASP A 204 37.87 -11.98 13.99
CA ASP A 204 38.77 -12.62 13.01
C ASP A 204 38.78 -11.90 11.66
N CYS A 205 37.62 -11.37 11.20
CA CYS A 205 37.55 -10.55 10.00
C CYS A 205 38.39 -9.26 10.13
N HIS A 206 38.30 -8.58 11.27
CA HIS A 206 39.12 -7.40 11.53
C HIS A 206 40.61 -7.74 11.64
N GLN A 207 40.98 -8.86 12.29
CA GLN A 207 42.37 -9.33 12.34
C GLN A 207 42.91 -9.71 10.95
N ALA A 208 42.07 -10.25 10.07
CA ALA A 208 42.42 -10.48 8.66
C ALA A 208 42.54 -9.18 7.84
N GLY A 209 42.04 -8.05 8.34
CA GLY A 209 42.12 -6.73 7.72
C GLY A 209 40.87 -6.29 6.96
N VAL A 210 39.68 -6.68 7.41
CA VAL A 210 38.42 -5.96 7.14
C VAL A 210 38.36 -4.74 8.07
N SER A 211 37.93 -3.57 7.59
CA SER A 211 37.91 -2.35 8.42
C SER A 211 37.03 -2.52 9.66
N ALA A 212 37.39 -1.87 10.78
CA ALA A 212 36.53 -1.79 11.97
C ALA A 212 35.21 -1.08 11.64
N ASP A 213 35.23 -0.08 10.75
CA ASP A 213 34.06 0.70 10.33
C ASP A 213 33.21 0.00 9.24
N PHE A 214 33.39 -1.31 9.02
CA PHE A 214 32.63 -2.11 8.06
C PHE A 214 31.60 -2.96 8.82
N PRO A 215 30.29 -2.66 8.75
CA PRO A 215 29.29 -3.39 9.51
C PRO A 215 29.14 -4.84 9.02
N ILE A 216 29.01 -5.77 9.96
CA ILE A 216 28.66 -7.16 9.70
C ILE A 216 27.40 -7.45 10.53
N LEU A 217 26.28 -7.77 9.87
CA LEU A 217 24.99 -7.99 10.51
C LEU A 217 24.77 -9.51 10.74
N PRO A 218 24.41 -9.96 11.95
CA PRO A 218 24.04 -11.34 12.20
C PRO A 218 22.69 -11.67 11.54
N GLY A 219 22.68 -12.73 10.74
CA GLY A 219 21.45 -13.35 10.24
C GLY A 219 20.73 -14.12 11.35
N ILE A 220 19.50 -13.72 11.66
CA ILE A 220 18.67 -14.26 12.74
C ILE A 220 17.53 -15.08 12.12
N MET A 221 17.38 -16.34 12.56
CA MET A 221 16.38 -17.25 12.01
C MET A 221 15.31 -17.62 13.05
N PRO A 222 14.09 -17.05 12.98
CA PRO A 222 12.99 -17.41 13.88
C PRO A 222 12.59 -18.89 13.74
N ILE A 223 12.39 -19.57 14.87
CA ILE A 223 12.11 -21.00 14.91
C ILE A 223 10.59 -21.22 14.93
N HIS A 224 10.04 -21.76 13.84
CA HIS A 224 8.60 -22.01 13.69
C HIS A 224 8.17 -23.45 13.97
N ASN A 225 9.01 -24.44 13.66
CA ASN A 225 8.77 -25.86 13.94
C ASN A 225 10.09 -26.65 13.88
N TYR A 226 10.16 -27.79 14.59
CA TYR A 226 11.42 -28.53 14.78
C TYR A 226 11.94 -29.15 13.48
N LYS A 227 11.05 -29.74 12.67
CA LYS A 227 11.44 -30.39 11.40
C LYS A 227 12.02 -29.37 10.40
N GLY A 228 11.42 -28.19 10.30
CA GLY A 228 11.91 -27.08 9.47
C GLY A 228 13.28 -26.60 9.92
N LEU A 229 13.47 -26.39 11.24
CA LEU A 229 14.77 -26.06 11.82
C LEU A 229 15.85 -27.10 11.45
N LYS A 230 15.59 -28.40 11.68
CA LYS A 230 16.58 -29.45 11.36
C LYS A 230 16.88 -29.56 9.86
N SER A 231 15.92 -29.28 8.97
CA SER A 231 16.18 -29.19 7.52
C SER A 231 17.12 -28.02 7.23
N ILE A 232 16.72 -26.80 7.58
CA ILE A 232 17.46 -25.58 7.23
C ILE A 232 18.88 -25.60 7.82
N VAL A 233 19.06 -26.09 9.06
CA VAL A 233 20.39 -26.29 9.68
C VAL A 233 21.26 -27.24 8.83
N SER A 234 20.68 -28.32 8.31
CA SER A 234 21.39 -29.28 7.44
C SER A 234 21.62 -28.75 6.02
N ASP A 235 20.67 -28.00 5.47
CA ASP A 235 20.69 -27.47 4.10
C ASP A 235 21.68 -26.29 3.98
N LEU A 236 21.79 -25.47 5.03
CA LEU A 236 22.75 -24.36 5.14
C LEU A 236 24.12 -24.77 5.71
N ASN A 237 24.25 -26.01 6.19
CA ASN A 237 25.48 -26.58 6.76
C ASN A 237 26.04 -25.77 7.96
N VAL A 238 25.13 -25.29 8.83
CA VAL A 238 25.42 -24.52 10.05
C VAL A 238 25.29 -25.39 11.31
N SER A 239 25.94 -24.99 12.40
CA SER A 239 25.80 -25.68 13.69
C SER A 239 24.59 -25.18 14.51
N LEU A 240 23.95 -26.11 15.22
CA LEU A 240 22.88 -25.83 16.17
C LEU A 240 23.37 -26.25 17.57
N PRO A 241 23.51 -25.32 18.54
CA PRO A 241 24.03 -25.65 19.87
C PRO A 241 23.17 -26.67 20.64
N GLU A 242 23.81 -27.43 21.53
CA GLU A 242 23.16 -28.44 22.38
C GLU A 242 22.05 -27.85 23.27
N THR A 243 22.14 -26.55 23.60
CA THR A 243 21.10 -25.79 24.31
C THR A 243 19.79 -25.68 23.51
N PHE A 244 19.87 -25.45 22.20
CA PHE A 244 18.71 -25.43 21.30
C PHE A 244 18.15 -26.84 21.09
N GLU A 245 19.01 -27.82 20.80
CA GLU A 245 18.58 -29.21 20.57
C GLU A 245 17.88 -29.77 21.82
N SER A 246 18.48 -29.62 23.00
CA SER A 246 17.93 -30.11 24.28
C SER A 246 16.63 -29.45 24.69
N ALA A 247 16.43 -28.17 24.34
CA ALA A 247 15.20 -27.44 24.64
C ALA A 247 14.05 -27.76 23.67
N LEU A 248 14.35 -28.10 22.41
CA LEU A 248 13.34 -28.25 21.35
C LEU A 248 13.02 -29.71 21.00
N ALA A 249 13.98 -30.63 21.12
CA ALA A 249 13.76 -32.05 20.84
C ALA A 249 12.67 -32.72 21.72
N PRO A 250 12.51 -32.41 23.03
CA PRO A 250 11.45 -32.99 23.85
C PRO A 250 10.04 -32.58 23.42
N ILE A 251 9.91 -31.38 22.84
CA ILE A 251 8.64 -30.78 22.42
C ILE A 251 8.41 -30.84 20.90
N GLN A 252 9.26 -31.55 20.15
CA GLN A 252 9.34 -31.50 18.68
C GLN A 252 8.02 -31.74 17.90
N ASN A 253 7.04 -32.41 18.52
CA ASN A 253 5.75 -32.73 17.92
C ASN A 253 4.66 -31.67 18.19
N ASP A 254 4.91 -30.72 19.11
CA ASP A 254 4.03 -29.58 19.39
C ASP A 254 4.61 -28.31 18.73
N THR A 255 3.98 -27.90 17.63
CA THR A 255 4.40 -26.71 16.87
C THR A 255 4.18 -25.41 17.66
N GLY A 256 3.19 -25.36 18.55
CA GLY A 256 2.94 -24.19 19.39
C GLY A 256 4.01 -24.03 20.47
N ALA A 257 4.31 -25.11 21.18
CA ALA A 257 5.39 -25.13 22.18
C ALA A 257 6.76 -24.86 21.54
N VAL A 258 7.07 -25.47 20.39
CA VAL A 258 8.32 -25.22 19.66
C VAL A 258 8.45 -23.77 19.23
N MET A 259 7.37 -23.14 18.74
CA MET A 259 7.42 -21.74 18.34
C MET A 259 7.59 -20.80 19.54
N SER A 260 6.89 -21.06 20.66
CA SER A 260 7.05 -20.29 21.90
C SER A 260 8.48 -20.38 22.44
N LYS A 261 9.01 -21.61 22.57
CA LYS A 261 10.39 -21.82 23.05
C LYS A 261 11.43 -21.31 22.06
N GLY A 262 11.13 -21.34 20.76
CA GLY A 262 11.93 -20.74 19.70
C GLY A 262 12.06 -19.23 19.81
N ILE A 263 10.96 -18.52 20.12
CA ILE A 263 10.96 -17.07 20.38
C ILE A 263 11.78 -16.72 21.62
N GLU A 264 11.74 -17.55 22.67
CA GLU A 264 12.62 -17.38 23.85
C GLU A 264 14.10 -17.51 23.47
N LEU A 265 14.50 -18.63 22.85
CA LEU A 265 15.91 -18.94 22.55
C LEU A 265 16.53 -17.97 21.54
N ILE A 266 15.81 -17.61 20.48
CA ILE A 266 16.26 -16.60 19.52
C ILE A 266 16.26 -15.20 20.15
N GLY A 267 15.35 -14.95 21.10
CA GLY A 267 15.33 -13.73 21.90
C GLY A 267 16.58 -13.55 22.75
N ASP A 268 16.97 -14.60 23.46
CA ASP A 268 18.16 -14.62 24.32
C ASP A 268 19.45 -14.49 23.49
N LEU A 269 19.52 -15.18 22.34
CA LEU A 269 20.59 -15.02 21.35
C LEU A 269 20.70 -13.57 20.83
N CYS A 270 19.58 -12.92 20.50
CA CYS A 270 19.57 -11.53 20.06
C CYS A 270 20.02 -10.57 21.17
N ALA A 271 19.64 -10.83 22.42
CA ALA A 271 20.11 -10.04 23.57
C ALA A 271 21.61 -10.21 23.81
N GLU A 272 22.16 -11.43 23.70
CA GLU A 272 23.60 -11.68 23.80
C GLU A 272 24.37 -10.96 22.67
N LEU A 273 23.90 -11.06 21.42
CA LEU A 273 24.47 -10.36 20.26
C LEU A 273 24.47 -8.83 20.45
N LEU A 274 23.36 -8.24 20.91
CA LEU A 274 23.26 -6.79 21.16
C LEU A 274 24.00 -6.33 22.43
N SER A 275 24.39 -7.25 23.31
CA SER A 275 25.29 -6.96 24.44
C SER A 275 26.78 -6.98 24.07
N SER A 276 27.11 -7.37 22.83
CA SER A 276 28.48 -7.43 22.32
C SER A 276 28.98 -6.09 21.77
N ASP A 277 30.30 -5.97 21.61
CA ASP A 277 31.00 -4.81 21.08
C ASP A 277 31.10 -4.77 19.53
N VAL A 278 30.45 -5.70 18.83
CA VAL A 278 30.66 -5.93 17.38
C VAL A 278 29.44 -5.68 16.47
N THR A 279 28.23 -5.47 17.02
CA THR A 279 27.06 -5.12 16.21
C THR A 279 26.01 -4.34 17.00
N ALA A 280 25.37 -3.37 16.34
CA ALA A 280 24.12 -2.72 16.78
C ALA A 280 22.93 -3.09 15.87
N GLY A 281 23.13 -3.97 14.88
CA GLY A 281 22.12 -4.35 13.90
C GLY A 281 21.75 -5.83 13.96
N LEU A 282 20.50 -6.16 13.65
CA LEU A 282 20.01 -7.53 13.45
C LEU A 282 19.35 -7.67 12.06
N HIS A 283 19.45 -8.84 11.44
CA HIS A 283 18.82 -9.12 10.14
C HIS A 283 17.97 -10.39 10.24
N PHE A 284 16.64 -10.29 10.13
CA PHE A 284 15.74 -11.41 10.38
C PHE A 284 15.25 -12.08 9.08
N TYR A 285 15.52 -13.37 8.95
CA TYR A 285 14.95 -14.23 7.91
C TYR A 285 13.47 -14.50 8.20
N THR A 286 12.56 -13.74 7.58
CA THR A 286 11.13 -13.81 7.95
C THR A 286 10.42 -15.05 7.41
N PHE A 287 10.96 -15.68 6.36
CA PHE A 287 10.26 -16.70 5.55
C PHE A 287 8.86 -16.27 5.08
N ASN A 288 8.62 -14.98 4.88
CA ASN A 288 7.31 -14.38 4.60
C ASN A 288 6.28 -14.60 5.74
N LEU A 289 6.75 -14.75 6.99
CA LEU A 289 5.96 -14.89 8.21
C LEU A 289 6.22 -13.72 9.18
N GLU A 290 5.22 -13.39 9.98
CA GLU A 290 5.21 -12.16 10.79
C GLU A 290 5.29 -12.43 12.30
N TYR A 291 4.53 -13.41 12.79
CA TYR A 291 4.25 -13.57 14.22
C TYR A 291 5.52 -13.67 15.09
N ALA A 292 6.43 -14.59 14.78
CA ALA A 292 7.63 -14.78 15.58
C ALA A 292 8.59 -13.58 15.52
N VAL A 293 8.70 -12.92 14.36
CA VAL A 293 9.49 -11.69 14.19
C VAL A 293 8.90 -10.57 15.03
N ARG A 294 7.58 -10.36 15.00
CA ARG A 294 6.90 -9.32 15.79
C ARG A 294 7.03 -9.55 17.30
N GLN A 295 6.93 -10.80 17.76
CA GLN A 295 7.17 -11.13 19.17
C GLN A 295 8.63 -10.87 19.60
N LEU A 296 9.61 -11.16 18.73
CA LEU A 296 11.01 -10.85 18.99
C LEU A 296 11.25 -9.33 19.05
N VAL A 297 10.86 -8.59 18.01
CA VAL A 297 11.16 -7.16 17.85
C VAL A 297 10.43 -6.30 18.89
N GLU A 298 9.10 -6.41 18.98
CA GLU A 298 8.30 -5.55 19.87
C GLU A 298 8.35 -5.99 21.34
N LYS A 299 8.29 -7.31 21.62
CA LYS A 299 7.97 -7.82 22.97
C LYS A 299 9.18 -8.39 23.72
N ARG A 300 10.19 -8.89 23.02
CA ARG A 300 11.42 -9.43 23.63
C ARG A 300 12.56 -8.41 23.63
N LEU A 301 12.71 -7.65 22.55
CA LEU A 301 13.82 -6.72 22.33
C LEU A 301 13.41 -5.24 22.45
N ALA A 302 12.11 -4.93 22.35
CA ALA A 302 11.54 -3.58 22.44
C ALA A 302 12.22 -2.54 21.52
N LEU A 303 12.46 -2.93 20.26
CA LEU A 303 13.17 -2.12 19.25
C LEU A 303 12.25 -1.15 18.48
N ASP A 304 11.13 -0.76 19.08
CA ASP A 304 10.12 0.09 18.46
C ASP A 304 10.70 1.49 18.21
N ALA A 305 10.86 1.89 16.95
CA ALA A 305 11.51 3.15 16.62
C ALA A 305 10.59 4.36 16.87
N LYS A 306 11.20 5.48 17.28
CA LYS A 306 10.49 6.77 17.41
C LYS A 306 10.09 7.28 16.03
N GLN A 307 8.80 7.56 15.84
CA GLN A 307 8.30 8.14 14.60
C GLN A 307 8.92 9.53 14.36
N VAL A 308 9.40 9.77 13.14
CA VAL A 308 10.04 11.05 12.77
C VAL A 308 9.00 12.15 12.50
N LEU A 309 7.84 11.75 11.97
CA LEU A 309 6.64 12.55 11.68
C LEU A 309 5.41 11.71 12.14
N PRO A 310 4.20 12.29 12.27
CA PRO A 310 2.96 11.55 12.61
C PRO A 310 2.51 10.50 11.56
N TRP A 311 3.26 10.33 10.48
CA TRP A 311 2.97 9.39 9.40
C TRP A 311 4.28 8.84 8.82
N ARG A 312 4.23 7.64 8.24
CA ARG A 312 5.40 6.97 7.66
C ARG A 312 5.91 7.77 6.44
N GLN A 313 7.10 8.35 6.56
CA GLN A 313 7.78 9.01 5.44
C GLN A 313 8.21 7.95 4.40
N SER A 314 8.15 8.28 3.11
CA SER A 314 8.55 7.34 2.06
C SER A 314 10.07 7.34 1.88
N ALA A 315 10.67 6.16 1.86
CA ALA A 315 12.07 5.93 1.49
C ALA A 315 12.35 6.10 -0.02
N ASN A 316 11.33 6.34 -0.86
CA ASN A 316 11.55 6.56 -2.28
C ASN A 316 12.40 7.85 -2.48
N PRO A 317 13.52 7.80 -3.22
CA PRO A 317 14.39 8.95 -3.42
C PRO A 317 13.72 10.22 -3.95
N ARG A 318 12.60 10.10 -4.68
CA ARG A 318 11.83 11.27 -5.16
C ARG A 318 11.05 12.01 -4.06
N ARG A 319 10.79 11.37 -2.91
CA ARG A 319 9.93 11.88 -1.81
C ARG A 319 10.68 12.26 -0.53
N LEU A 320 12.01 12.25 -0.53
CA LEU A 320 12.81 12.42 0.69
C LEU A 320 12.60 13.77 1.39
N GLU A 321 12.22 14.80 0.64
CA GLU A 321 11.93 16.15 1.15
C GLU A 321 10.46 16.35 1.57
N GLU A 322 9.59 15.36 1.31
CA GLU A 322 8.18 15.39 1.70
C GLU A 322 8.04 15.32 3.22
N ASP A 323 7.62 16.42 3.86
CA ASP A 323 7.46 16.51 5.32
C ASP A 323 6.09 17.03 5.79
N VAL A 324 5.20 17.43 4.87
CA VAL A 324 3.85 17.95 5.17
C VAL A 324 2.78 17.36 4.23
N ARG A 325 1.66 16.91 4.83
CA ARG A 325 0.54 16.28 4.11
C ARG A 325 -0.85 16.81 4.57
N PRO A 326 -1.88 16.70 3.73
CA PRO A 326 -3.28 16.92 4.12
C PRO A 326 -3.77 15.78 5.03
N ILE A 327 -4.53 16.11 6.08
CA ILE A 327 -4.98 15.14 7.09
C ILE A 327 -5.94 14.06 6.55
N PHE A 328 -6.62 14.33 5.43
CA PHE A 328 -7.74 13.53 4.92
C PHE A 328 -7.38 12.07 4.61
N TRP A 329 -6.17 11.81 4.11
CA TRP A 329 -5.68 10.45 3.83
C TRP A 329 -4.86 9.83 4.99
N ALA A 330 -4.94 10.34 6.21
CA ALA A 330 -4.26 9.74 7.38
C ALA A 330 -4.58 8.25 7.53
N ASN A 331 -5.87 7.89 7.40
CA ASN A 331 -6.37 6.51 7.46
C ASN A 331 -6.28 5.74 6.11
N ARG A 332 -5.72 6.37 5.06
CA ARG A 332 -5.61 5.82 3.68
C ARG A 332 -4.27 6.20 2.99
N PRO A 333 -3.09 6.02 3.62
CA PRO A 333 -1.82 6.57 3.13
C PRO A 333 -1.41 6.05 1.75
N LYS A 334 -1.77 4.80 1.41
CA LYS A 334 -1.50 4.18 0.10
C LYS A 334 -2.18 4.92 -1.04
N SER A 335 -3.42 5.36 -0.82
CA SER A 335 -4.19 6.14 -1.80
C SER A 335 -3.52 7.47 -2.10
N TYR A 336 -3.12 8.20 -1.06
CA TYR A 336 -2.36 9.44 -1.21
C TYR A 336 -1.05 9.22 -1.99
N LEU A 337 -0.29 8.16 -1.67
CA LEU A 337 0.96 7.84 -2.39
C LEU A 337 0.72 7.55 -3.89
N MET A 338 -0.36 6.85 -4.24
CA MET A 338 -0.77 6.62 -5.63
C MET A 338 -1.18 7.91 -6.35
N ARG A 339 -2.04 8.72 -5.72
CA ARG A 339 -2.54 9.97 -6.32
C ARG A 339 -1.45 11.01 -6.56
N THR A 340 -0.39 10.99 -5.75
CA THR A 340 0.73 11.94 -5.83
C THR A 340 1.99 11.35 -6.49
N GLU A 341 1.93 10.13 -7.05
CA GLU A 341 3.10 9.45 -7.64
C GLU A 341 3.71 10.17 -8.85
N GLY A 342 2.86 10.81 -9.65
CA GLY A 342 3.25 11.56 -10.86
C GLY A 342 3.75 12.98 -10.58
N TRP A 343 4.00 13.36 -9.32
CA TRP A 343 4.51 14.68 -8.97
C TRP A 343 6.03 14.77 -9.17
N ASP A 344 6.48 15.86 -9.78
CA ASP A 344 7.90 16.19 -9.94
C ASP A 344 8.54 16.72 -8.65
N GLN A 345 7.74 17.31 -7.76
CA GLN A 345 8.17 17.93 -6.49
C GLN A 345 7.13 17.68 -5.40
N PHE A 346 7.58 17.51 -4.15
CA PHE A 346 6.73 17.23 -3.00
C PHE A 346 6.79 18.37 -1.97
N PRO A 347 5.66 18.73 -1.32
CA PRO A 347 5.63 19.78 -0.32
C PRO A 347 6.58 19.57 0.85
N SER A 348 7.33 20.64 1.17
CA SER A 348 8.33 20.66 2.25
C SER A 348 8.20 21.97 3.05
N GLY A 349 8.21 21.88 4.38
CA GLY A 349 8.06 22.97 5.35
C GLY A 349 6.65 23.58 5.41
N ARG A 350 6.04 23.93 4.27
CA ARG A 350 4.67 24.46 4.18
C ARG A 350 3.91 23.88 2.99
N TRP A 351 2.65 23.49 3.22
CA TRP A 351 1.70 23.28 2.14
C TRP A 351 1.44 24.62 1.43
N GLY A 352 1.68 24.67 0.12
CA GLY A 352 1.60 25.90 -0.67
C GLY A 352 0.19 26.18 -1.14
N SER A 353 -0.30 27.41 -0.94
CA SER A 353 -1.51 27.89 -1.61
C SER A 353 -1.28 27.95 -3.13
N GLY A 354 -1.92 27.08 -3.89
CA GLY A 354 -1.78 27.01 -5.35
C GLY A 354 -0.89 25.89 -5.89
N GLN A 355 -0.64 24.81 -5.14
CA GLN A 355 -0.55 23.49 -5.79
C GLN A 355 -1.99 23.00 -6.01
N PRO A 356 -2.52 22.98 -7.24
CA PRO A 356 -3.95 22.72 -7.44
C PRO A 356 -4.30 21.25 -7.22
N GLY A 357 -5.57 20.99 -6.92
CA GLY A 357 -6.14 19.64 -6.93
C GLY A 357 -5.92 18.89 -8.27
N GLU A 358 -5.71 19.63 -9.36
CA GLU A 358 -5.38 19.15 -10.71
C GLU A 358 -4.17 18.19 -10.75
N ASN A 359 -3.22 18.31 -9.82
CA ASN A 359 -2.05 17.43 -9.76
C ASN A 359 -2.35 16.07 -9.12
N PHE A 360 -3.44 15.92 -8.35
CA PHE A 360 -3.80 14.62 -7.78
C PHE A 360 -4.40 13.73 -8.88
N ALA A 361 -3.70 12.64 -9.21
CA ALA A 361 -4.21 11.67 -10.17
C ALA A 361 -5.55 11.08 -9.69
N MET A 362 -6.49 10.91 -10.63
CA MET A 362 -7.70 10.13 -10.38
C MET A 362 -7.34 8.65 -10.25
N LEU A 363 -7.77 8.02 -9.16
CA LEU A 363 -7.63 6.57 -9.00
C LEU A 363 -8.47 5.87 -10.07
N PRO A 364 -7.94 4.84 -10.77
CA PRO A 364 -8.72 4.06 -11.72
C PRO A 364 -9.90 3.35 -11.02
N ASP A 365 -11.09 3.35 -11.65
CA ASP A 365 -12.26 2.59 -11.19
C ASP A 365 -12.00 1.07 -11.06
N SER A 366 -10.88 0.57 -11.59
CA SER A 366 -10.43 -0.82 -11.49
C SER A 366 -9.65 -1.15 -10.22
N GLU A 367 -9.30 -0.18 -9.37
CA GLU A 367 -8.66 -0.41 -8.06
C GLU A 367 -9.68 -0.31 -6.93
N PRO A 368 -10.12 -1.44 -6.34
CA PRO A 368 -10.97 -1.42 -5.16
C PRO A 368 -10.11 -1.25 -3.88
N MET A 369 -10.77 -0.89 -2.78
CA MET A 369 -10.20 -0.80 -1.41
C MET A 369 -9.31 -2.01 -1.01
N PHE A 370 -9.60 -3.17 -1.59
CA PHE A 370 -8.68 -4.31 -1.64
C PHE A 370 -8.57 -4.75 -3.10
N SER A 371 -7.43 -5.30 -3.51
CA SER A 371 -7.29 -5.90 -4.85
C SER A 371 -8.47 -6.83 -5.16
N ARG A 372 -8.93 -6.90 -6.41
CA ARG A 372 -10.23 -7.51 -6.74
C ARG A 372 -10.42 -8.96 -6.24
N GLU A 373 -9.34 -9.74 -6.14
CA GLU A 373 -9.36 -11.08 -5.55
C GLU A 373 -9.60 -11.07 -4.03
N THR A 374 -8.94 -10.16 -3.30
CA THR A 374 -9.10 -9.99 -1.85
C THR A 374 -10.41 -9.31 -1.48
N PHE A 375 -11.03 -8.52 -2.36
CA PHE A 375 -12.38 -7.97 -2.14
C PHE A 375 -13.42 -9.10 -2.06
N PHE A 376 -13.53 -9.95 -3.09
CA PHE A 376 -14.48 -11.08 -3.07
C PHE A 376 -14.22 -12.07 -1.93
N GLN A 377 -12.95 -12.33 -1.58
CA GLN A 377 -12.59 -13.17 -0.42
C GLN A 377 -12.94 -12.53 0.94
N ARG A 378 -13.25 -11.23 0.99
CA ARG A 378 -13.61 -10.49 2.20
C ARG A 378 -15.10 -10.10 2.27
N GLN A 379 -15.89 -10.33 1.23
CA GLN A 379 -17.33 -9.96 1.21
C GLN A 379 -18.10 -10.57 2.40
N ASP A 380 -17.85 -11.84 2.71
CA ASP A 380 -18.38 -12.57 3.88
C ASP A 380 -17.92 -12.02 5.23
N ILE A 381 -16.78 -11.31 5.27
CA ILE A 381 -16.22 -10.69 6.48
C ILE A 381 -16.79 -9.28 6.63
N MET A 382 -16.90 -8.54 5.53
CA MET A 382 -17.54 -7.23 5.46
C MET A 382 -19.01 -7.31 5.88
N ARG A 383 -19.80 -8.25 5.34
CA ARG A 383 -21.20 -8.44 5.76
C ARG A 383 -21.34 -8.79 7.25
N LYS A 384 -20.45 -9.61 7.80
CA LYS A 384 -20.45 -9.93 9.25
C LYS A 384 -20.02 -8.75 10.12
N ALA A 385 -19.16 -7.87 9.61
CA ALA A 385 -18.68 -6.68 10.29
C ALA A 385 -19.65 -5.48 10.20
N TRP A 386 -20.35 -5.33 9.08
CA TRP A 386 -21.12 -4.14 8.70
C TRP A 386 -22.63 -4.39 8.56
N GLY A 387 -23.09 -5.61 8.83
CA GLY A 387 -24.48 -6.04 8.72
C GLY A 387 -24.76 -6.86 7.46
N GLU A 388 -25.43 -8.00 7.62
CA GLU A 388 -25.76 -8.93 6.51
C GLU A 388 -26.76 -8.31 5.51
N ALA A 389 -27.66 -7.45 6.00
CA ALA A 389 -28.61 -6.67 5.20
C ALA A 389 -29.16 -5.48 6.02
N PRO A 390 -28.40 -4.39 6.23
CA PRO A 390 -28.87 -3.24 7.01
C PRO A 390 -30.11 -2.59 6.39
N GLN A 391 -31.12 -2.29 7.20
CA GLN A 391 -32.42 -1.75 6.76
C GLN A 391 -32.70 -0.32 7.22
N THR A 392 -31.91 0.23 8.16
CA THR A 392 -32.12 1.58 8.71
C THR A 392 -30.81 2.35 8.88
N GLU A 393 -30.86 3.69 8.79
CA GLU A 393 -29.71 4.56 9.09
C GLU A 393 -29.10 4.24 10.47
N GLN A 394 -29.94 3.94 11.47
CA GLN A 394 -29.51 3.68 12.84
C GLN A 394 -28.67 2.40 12.99
N GLU A 395 -28.84 1.41 12.10
CA GLU A 395 -27.95 0.24 12.00
C GLU A 395 -26.59 0.64 11.44
N ILE A 396 -26.54 1.50 10.42
CA ILE A 396 -25.28 2.06 9.90
C ILE A 396 -24.56 2.88 10.97
N PHE A 397 -25.28 3.73 11.72
CA PHE A 397 -24.72 4.52 12.82
C PHE A 397 -24.07 3.63 13.89
N GLU A 398 -24.66 2.46 14.15
CA GLU A 398 -24.18 1.49 15.13
C GLU A 398 -22.96 0.70 14.63
N VAL A 399 -22.74 0.58 13.32
CA VAL A 399 -21.50 0.02 12.74
C VAL A 399 -20.32 0.98 12.95
N PHE A 400 -20.50 2.29 12.74
CA PHE A 400 -19.46 3.28 13.04
C PHE A 400 -19.15 3.35 14.54
N ALA A 401 -20.17 3.37 15.39
CA ALA A 401 -19.98 3.29 16.85
C ALA A 401 -19.29 1.97 17.27
N GLY A 402 -19.65 0.86 16.61
CA GLY A 402 -19.03 -0.44 16.82
C GLY A 402 -17.55 -0.51 16.40
N PHE A 403 -17.12 0.28 15.41
CA PHE A 403 -15.69 0.40 15.06
C PHE A 403 -14.90 1.08 16.18
N LEU A 404 -15.43 2.19 16.69
CA LEU A 404 -14.82 2.91 17.83
C LEU A 404 -14.79 2.05 19.11
N GLU A 405 -15.80 1.21 19.34
CA GLU A 405 -15.84 0.23 20.43
C GLU A 405 -15.03 -1.07 20.18
N GLY A 406 -14.37 -1.21 19.03
CA GLY A 406 -13.57 -2.40 18.67
C GLY A 406 -14.39 -3.67 18.37
N ARG A 407 -15.72 -3.55 18.21
CA ARG A 407 -16.62 -4.64 17.79
C ARG A 407 -16.62 -4.85 16.27
N VAL A 408 -16.38 -3.77 15.52
CA VAL A 408 -16.22 -3.78 14.05
C VAL A 408 -14.72 -3.56 13.76
N PRO A 409 -14.05 -4.43 12.99
CA PRO A 409 -12.59 -4.40 12.88
C PRO A 409 -12.01 -3.36 11.89
N PHE A 410 -12.81 -2.83 10.96
CA PHE A 410 -12.40 -1.82 9.97
C PHE A 410 -13.64 -1.14 9.35
N LEU A 411 -13.46 0.02 8.71
CA LEU A 411 -14.48 0.74 7.94
C LEU A 411 -13.97 1.05 6.52
N PRO A 412 -14.81 1.42 5.54
CA PRO A 412 -14.34 1.80 4.20
C PRO A 412 -13.27 2.90 4.17
N TRP A 413 -13.32 3.84 5.12
CA TRP A 413 -12.37 4.94 5.26
C TRP A 413 -11.19 4.62 6.20
N CYS A 414 -11.28 3.53 6.98
CA CYS A 414 -10.33 3.17 8.02
C CYS A 414 -9.85 1.73 7.82
N GLU A 415 -8.73 1.55 7.11
CA GLU A 415 -8.14 0.23 6.83
C GLU A 415 -7.38 -0.38 8.02
N GLU A 416 -7.08 0.45 9.03
CA GLU A 416 -6.21 0.14 10.18
C GLU A 416 -6.92 0.34 11.52
N SER A 417 -6.32 -0.16 12.60
CA SER A 417 -6.79 0.03 13.97
C SER A 417 -6.72 1.50 14.40
N LEU A 418 -7.56 1.90 15.36
CA LEU A 418 -7.52 3.24 15.97
C LEU A 418 -6.12 3.58 16.52
N HIS A 419 -5.63 4.79 16.22
CA HIS A 419 -4.44 5.33 16.85
C HIS A 419 -4.65 5.56 18.36
N LEU A 420 -3.57 5.54 19.13
CA LEU A 420 -3.63 5.61 20.60
C LEU A 420 -4.25 6.93 21.09
N GLU A 421 -4.00 8.05 20.39
CA GLU A 421 -4.62 9.35 20.67
C GLU A 421 -6.16 9.32 20.66
N THR A 422 -6.78 8.52 19.79
CA THR A 422 -8.24 8.39 19.69
C THR A 422 -8.85 7.85 20.99
N SER A 423 -8.09 7.12 21.81
CA SER A 423 -8.57 6.58 23.09
C SER A 423 -9.10 7.64 24.06
N GLN A 424 -8.58 8.88 24.00
CA GLN A 424 -8.96 9.99 24.87
C GLN A 424 -10.30 10.63 24.48
N ILE A 425 -10.73 10.45 23.23
CA ILE A 425 -11.95 11.04 22.65
C ILE A 425 -12.99 10.01 22.20
N ARG A 426 -12.63 8.72 22.18
CA ARG A 426 -13.45 7.57 21.72
C ARG A 426 -14.89 7.64 22.20
N ASP A 427 -15.13 7.82 23.49
CA ASP A 427 -16.48 7.72 24.06
C ASP A 427 -17.37 8.89 23.62
N LYS A 428 -16.79 10.08 23.37
CA LYS A 428 -17.48 11.21 22.74
C LYS A 428 -17.76 10.95 21.26
N LEU A 429 -16.79 10.41 20.51
CA LEU A 429 -16.98 10.01 19.12
C LEU A 429 -18.08 8.94 18.99
N VAL A 430 -18.14 7.96 19.89
CA VAL A 430 -19.19 6.91 19.94
C VAL A 430 -20.59 7.53 20.09
N ALA A 431 -20.76 8.51 20.99
CA ALA A 431 -22.02 9.23 21.14
C ALA A 431 -22.37 10.05 19.88
N LEU A 432 -21.37 10.71 19.27
CA LEU A 432 -21.51 11.51 18.05
C LEU A 432 -21.97 10.68 16.84
N ASN A 433 -21.41 9.48 16.67
CA ASN A 433 -21.81 8.54 15.61
C ASN A 433 -23.25 8.05 15.81
N ARG A 434 -23.62 7.62 17.03
CA ARG A 434 -25.01 7.23 17.36
C ARG A 434 -26.01 8.38 17.19
N ALA A 435 -25.54 9.63 17.24
CA ALA A 435 -26.33 10.83 16.97
C ALA A 435 -26.47 11.20 15.47
N GLY A 436 -25.84 10.46 14.54
CA GLY A 436 -25.97 10.67 13.09
C GLY A 436 -24.86 11.50 12.44
N TYR A 437 -23.74 11.70 13.14
CA TYR A 437 -22.54 12.37 12.63
C TYR A 437 -21.42 11.32 12.53
N LEU A 438 -21.26 10.75 11.34
CA LEU A 438 -20.55 9.48 11.10
C LEU A 438 -19.06 9.71 10.84
N THR A 439 -18.25 9.61 11.89
CA THR A 439 -16.85 10.06 11.91
C THR A 439 -15.92 9.12 11.16
N ILE A 440 -15.11 9.66 10.26
CA ILE A 440 -14.11 8.92 9.48
C ILE A 440 -12.66 9.32 9.80
N ASN A 441 -12.45 10.45 10.47
CA ASN A 441 -11.13 10.96 10.84
C ASN A 441 -11.24 11.90 12.06
N SER A 442 -10.23 11.94 12.93
CA SER A 442 -10.21 12.81 14.11
C SER A 442 -8.84 12.83 14.79
N GLN A 443 -8.42 13.99 15.30
CA GLN A 443 -7.31 14.12 16.26
C GLN A 443 -7.71 15.04 17.44
N PRO A 444 -7.23 14.79 18.66
CA PRO A 444 -7.58 15.59 19.84
C PRO A 444 -6.83 16.93 19.89
N ARG A 445 -7.08 17.72 20.95
CA ARG A 445 -6.31 18.93 21.27
C ARG A 445 -5.05 18.56 22.03
N VAL A 446 -3.88 19.00 21.57
CA VAL A 446 -2.59 18.81 22.27
C VAL A 446 -1.86 20.14 22.38
N ASN A 447 -1.55 20.53 23.62
CA ASN A 447 -0.82 21.74 23.93
C ASN A 447 0.52 21.38 24.60
N ALA A 448 1.62 21.51 23.86
CA ALA A 448 2.98 21.27 24.34
C ALA A 448 3.22 19.90 25.02
N ALA A 449 2.70 18.81 24.45
CA ALA A 449 3.12 17.48 24.90
C ALA A 449 4.61 17.25 24.56
N PRO A 450 5.40 16.54 25.37
CA PRO A 450 6.78 16.21 25.03
C PRO A 450 6.85 15.39 23.73
N SER A 451 7.88 15.60 22.91
CA SER A 451 8.12 14.81 21.70
C SER A 451 8.40 13.32 21.96
N SER A 452 8.59 12.93 23.22
CA SER A 452 8.69 11.55 23.69
C SER A 452 7.42 11.04 24.41
N SER A 453 6.27 11.70 24.21
CA SER A 453 4.96 11.21 24.70
C SER A 453 4.61 9.86 24.03
N PRO A 454 4.10 8.86 24.76
CA PRO A 454 3.67 7.60 24.15
C PRO A 454 2.41 7.75 23.29
N ASP A 455 1.56 8.73 23.58
CA ASP A 455 0.26 8.93 22.91
C ASP A 455 0.37 9.86 21.69
N PHE A 456 1.32 10.80 21.72
CA PHE A 456 1.42 11.92 20.76
C PHE A 456 2.83 12.18 20.21
N GLY A 457 3.87 11.50 20.73
CA GLY A 457 5.27 11.89 20.55
C GLY A 457 5.84 11.51 19.19
N TRP A 458 6.33 12.50 18.45
CA TRP A 458 7.08 12.33 17.22
C TRP A 458 8.24 13.32 17.11
N GLY A 459 9.21 13.00 16.26
CA GLY A 459 10.37 13.83 15.98
C GLY A 459 11.51 13.72 17.03
N PRO A 460 12.51 14.62 16.97
CA PRO A 460 13.65 14.62 17.89
C PRO A 460 13.26 14.72 19.37
N GLY A 461 14.00 14.02 20.23
CA GLY A 461 13.81 14.10 21.69
C GLY A 461 14.07 15.50 22.26
N GLY A 462 13.36 15.85 23.34
CA GLY A 462 13.49 17.14 24.02
C GLY A 462 12.76 18.31 23.35
N GLY A 463 11.91 18.03 22.36
CA GLY A 463 10.99 19.00 21.77
C GLY A 463 9.57 18.90 22.33
N TYR A 464 8.67 19.71 21.77
CA TYR A 464 7.26 19.75 22.11
C TYR A 464 6.39 19.65 20.85
N VAL A 465 5.31 18.88 20.93
CA VAL A 465 4.33 18.65 19.87
C VAL A 465 2.97 19.25 20.24
N TYR A 466 2.22 19.64 19.21
CA TYR A 466 0.98 20.38 19.31
C TYR A 466 -0.03 19.88 18.27
N GLN A 467 -1.31 19.85 18.65
CA GLN A 467 -2.44 19.50 17.79
C GLN A 467 -3.62 20.45 18.06
N LYS A 468 -4.24 20.95 16.99
CA LYS A 468 -5.61 21.46 17.00
C LYS A 468 -6.57 20.28 17.01
N ALA A 469 -7.69 20.43 17.71
CA ALA A 469 -8.76 19.44 17.65
C ALA A 469 -9.40 19.44 16.25
N TYR A 470 -9.60 18.25 15.69
CA TYR A 470 -10.16 18.03 14.36
C TYR A 470 -11.12 16.85 14.39
N ILE A 471 -12.28 16.98 13.73
CA ILE A 471 -13.19 15.86 13.46
C ILE A 471 -13.73 15.98 12.04
N GLU A 472 -13.79 14.84 11.35
CA GLU A 472 -14.34 14.69 10.01
C GLU A 472 -15.42 13.60 9.99
N PHE A 473 -16.58 13.89 9.39
CA PHE A 473 -17.73 13.00 9.42
C PHE A 473 -18.69 13.19 8.23
N PHE A 474 -19.46 12.15 7.92
CA PHE A 474 -20.66 12.26 7.08
C PHE A 474 -21.88 12.60 7.93
N THR A 475 -22.79 13.46 7.46
CA THR A 475 -24.08 13.68 8.14
C THR A 475 -25.19 14.12 7.17
N SER A 476 -26.45 13.89 7.56
CA SER A 476 -27.60 14.24 6.73
C SER A 476 -27.93 15.75 6.77
N PRO A 477 -28.66 16.31 5.78
CA PRO A 477 -28.86 17.76 5.67
C PRO A 477 -29.55 18.39 6.89
N ARG A 478 -30.42 17.63 7.58
CA ARG A 478 -31.05 18.01 8.86
C ARG A 478 -30.02 18.25 9.97
N HIS A 479 -29.01 17.40 10.05
CA HIS A 479 -27.96 17.47 11.06
C HIS A 479 -26.92 18.56 10.71
N LEU A 480 -26.55 18.70 9.44
CA LEU A 480 -25.71 19.81 8.98
C LEU A 480 -26.35 21.17 9.28
N ARG A 481 -27.67 21.34 9.08
CA ARG A 481 -28.34 22.59 9.47
C ARG A 481 -28.23 22.87 10.96
N ARG A 482 -28.55 21.91 11.83
CA ARG A 482 -28.42 22.05 13.30
C ARG A 482 -27.00 22.42 13.73
N LEU A 483 -25.98 21.89 13.05
CA LEU A 483 -24.57 22.26 13.25
C LEU A 483 -24.29 23.73 12.88
N MET A 484 -24.75 24.17 11.70
CA MET A 484 -24.57 25.56 11.24
C MET A 484 -25.33 26.55 12.13
N ASP A 485 -26.60 26.28 12.45
CA ASP A 485 -27.43 27.09 13.36
C ASP A 485 -26.75 27.27 14.73
N LEU A 486 -26.11 26.22 15.26
CA LEU A 486 -25.40 26.26 16.53
C LEU A 486 -24.06 27.02 16.44
N LEU A 487 -23.30 26.84 15.36
CA LEU A 487 -22.03 27.57 15.11
C LEU A 487 -22.26 29.07 14.92
N GLU A 488 -23.37 29.48 14.29
CA GLU A 488 -23.76 30.88 14.13
C GLU A 488 -24.41 31.48 15.40
N SER A 489 -24.75 30.66 16.39
CA SER A 489 -25.35 31.14 17.64
C SER A 489 -24.39 32.02 18.47
N PRO A 490 -24.89 32.93 19.32
CA PRO A 490 -24.07 33.78 20.16
C PRO A 490 -23.11 33.05 21.14
N GLU A 491 -23.29 31.74 21.35
CA GLU A 491 -22.43 30.92 22.21
C GLU A 491 -21.19 30.36 21.49
N PHE A 492 -21.21 30.31 20.15
CA PHE A 492 -20.17 29.72 19.31
C PHE A 492 -19.61 30.67 18.25
N SER A 493 -20.37 31.69 17.82
CA SER A 493 -19.96 32.67 16.80
C SER A 493 -18.74 33.52 17.21
N GLY A 494 -18.35 33.49 18.48
CA GLY A 494 -17.13 34.12 19.01
C GLY A 494 -15.93 33.16 19.17
N ARG A 495 -16.09 31.85 18.91
CA ARG A 495 -15.01 30.85 19.00
C ARG A 495 -14.29 30.70 17.66
N SER A 496 -13.07 30.17 17.69
CA SER A 496 -12.23 30.00 16.49
C SER A 496 -12.47 28.67 15.76
N LEU A 497 -13.74 28.24 15.70
CA LEU A 497 -14.20 27.03 15.03
C LEU A 497 -14.37 27.30 13.53
N VAL A 498 -13.69 26.53 12.69
CA VAL A 498 -13.77 26.60 11.22
C VAL A 498 -14.27 25.27 10.68
N TYR A 499 -15.26 25.30 9.78
CA TYR A 499 -15.79 24.09 9.13
C TYR A 499 -15.81 24.20 7.61
N HIS A 500 -15.76 23.05 6.94
CA HIS A 500 -16.09 22.92 5.52
C HIS A 500 -16.99 21.70 5.35
N ALA A 501 -18.12 21.87 4.66
CA ALA A 501 -19.05 20.81 4.30
C ALA A 501 -19.20 20.74 2.77
N VAL A 502 -19.31 19.53 2.21
CA VAL A 502 -19.51 19.31 0.77
C VAL A 502 -20.33 18.04 0.51
N ASP A 503 -21.25 18.08 -0.45
CA ASP A 503 -21.96 16.87 -0.93
C ASP A 503 -21.19 16.15 -2.05
N HIS A 504 -21.69 14.99 -2.48
CA HIS A 504 -21.07 14.24 -3.58
C HIS A 504 -20.99 15.04 -4.91
N ARG A 505 -21.94 15.97 -5.12
CA ARG A 505 -22.09 16.82 -6.32
C ARG A 505 -21.12 18.00 -6.33
N GLY A 506 -20.57 18.37 -5.17
CA GLY A 506 -19.64 19.47 -4.99
C GLY A 506 -20.26 20.77 -4.46
N ASN A 507 -21.49 20.76 -3.97
CA ASN A 507 -22.10 21.94 -3.33
C ASN A 507 -21.46 22.15 -1.94
N THR A 508 -20.84 23.31 -1.72
CA THR A 508 -20.04 23.60 -0.51
C THR A 508 -20.72 24.58 0.45
N TYR A 509 -20.49 24.37 1.74
CA TYR A 509 -20.85 25.29 2.83
C TYR A 509 -19.67 25.44 3.78
N SER A 510 -19.34 26.66 4.22
CA SER A 510 -18.20 26.92 5.10
C SER A 510 -18.33 28.29 5.78
N ASN A 511 -17.70 28.43 6.95
CA ASN A 511 -17.46 29.73 7.58
C ASN A 511 -16.03 30.26 7.39
N ASP A 512 -15.14 29.54 6.69
CA ASP A 512 -13.83 30.08 6.33
C ASP A 512 -13.98 31.20 5.29
N LYS A 513 -13.33 32.33 5.57
CA LYS A 513 -13.31 33.53 4.73
C LYS A 513 -11.95 33.74 4.07
N GLN A 514 -10.99 32.86 4.33
CA GLN A 514 -9.64 32.91 3.78
C GLN A 514 -9.37 31.82 2.74
N ALA A 515 -10.00 30.65 2.87
CA ALA A 515 -9.85 29.47 2.02
C ALA A 515 -8.37 29.08 1.86
N LYS A 516 -7.71 28.71 2.97
CA LYS A 516 -6.25 28.49 2.99
C LYS A 516 -5.83 27.25 3.79
N PRO A 517 -4.67 26.65 3.45
CA PRO A 517 -4.07 25.59 4.24
C PRO A 517 -3.86 25.99 5.70
N CYS A 518 -4.51 25.28 6.60
CA CYS A 518 -4.44 25.48 8.04
C CYS A 518 -3.59 24.37 8.67
N ALA A 519 -2.45 24.73 9.28
CA ALA A 519 -1.68 23.79 10.07
C ALA A 519 -2.50 23.33 11.29
N VAL A 520 -2.63 22.00 11.44
CA VAL A 520 -3.35 21.36 12.55
C VAL A 520 -2.45 20.55 13.46
N THR A 521 -1.27 20.12 13.00
CA THR A 521 -0.26 19.44 13.84
C THR A 521 1.13 19.99 13.55
N TRP A 522 1.88 20.33 14.61
CA TRP A 522 3.25 20.85 14.49
C TRP A 522 4.11 20.53 15.71
N GLY A 523 5.43 20.65 15.54
CA GLY A 523 6.44 20.34 16.54
C GLY A 523 7.58 21.36 16.55
N VAL A 524 8.03 21.70 17.76
CA VAL A 524 9.12 22.64 18.02
C VAL A 524 10.25 21.88 18.72
N PHE A 525 11.42 21.83 18.11
CA PHE A 525 12.51 20.95 18.52
C PHE A 525 13.82 21.73 18.77
N PRO A 526 14.64 21.37 19.79
CA PRO A 526 15.91 22.04 20.05
C PRO A 526 16.83 22.05 18.82
N GLY A 527 17.32 23.23 18.45
CA GLY A 527 18.26 23.40 17.33
C GLY A 527 17.67 23.17 15.93
N LYS A 528 16.34 23.18 15.78
CA LYS A 528 15.66 23.08 14.47
C LYS A 528 14.62 24.17 14.26
N GLU A 529 14.20 24.33 13.01
CA GLU A 529 12.99 25.06 12.65
C GLU A 529 11.72 24.27 13.02
N VAL A 530 10.56 24.93 12.93
CA VAL A 530 9.26 24.32 13.23
C VAL A 530 8.84 23.39 12.10
N ILE A 531 8.51 22.14 12.44
CA ILE A 531 7.97 21.15 11.49
C ILE A 531 6.45 21.13 11.68
N GLN A 532 5.66 21.22 10.59
CA GLN A 532 4.19 21.27 10.64
C GLN A 532 3.58 20.23 9.68
N PRO A 533 3.66 18.93 10.03
CA PRO A 533 3.50 17.84 9.06
C PRO A 533 2.06 17.50 8.66
N THR A 534 1.06 18.16 9.26
CA THR A 534 -0.35 17.89 8.99
C THR A 534 -1.12 19.20 8.82
N VAL A 535 -1.81 19.33 7.68
CA VAL A 535 -2.69 20.48 7.36
C VAL A 535 -4.12 20.04 7.05
N VAL A 536 -5.07 20.95 7.25
CA VAL A 536 -6.40 20.93 6.60
C VAL A 536 -6.36 21.94 5.48
N ASP A 537 -6.65 21.52 4.25
CA ASP A 537 -6.62 22.36 3.05
C ASP A 537 -7.95 22.29 2.28
N PRO A 538 -8.66 23.41 2.04
CA PRO A 538 -9.98 23.38 1.41
C PRO A 538 -9.98 22.85 -0.04
N ASP A 539 -8.99 23.22 -0.85
CA ASP A 539 -8.91 22.76 -2.24
C ASP A 539 -8.67 21.24 -2.30
N THR A 540 -7.78 20.74 -1.45
CA THR A 540 -7.50 19.31 -1.35
C THR A 540 -8.66 18.50 -0.74
N PHE A 541 -9.49 19.11 0.12
CA PHE A 541 -10.73 18.49 0.62
C PHE A 541 -11.72 18.17 -0.53
N LEU A 542 -11.77 19.02 -1.57
CA LEU A 542 -12.59 18.80 -2.76
C LEU A 542 -12.06 17.68 -3.68
N VAL A 543 -10.77 17.33 -3.58
CA VAL A 543 -10.21 16.13 -4.22
C VAL A 543 -10.52 14.87 -3.41
N TRP A 544 -10.42 14.97 -2.09
CA TRP A 544 -10.68 13.86 -1.18
C TRP A 544 -12.15 13.40 -1.22
N LYS A 545 -13.11 14.32 -1.35
CA LYS A 545 -14.55 13.99 -1.35
C LYS A 545 -14.90 12.88 -2.36
N ASP A 546 -14.27 12.85 -3.53
CA ASP A 546 -14.57 11.89 -4.60
C ASP A 546 -14.14 10.45 -4.22
N GLU A 547 -13.15 10.32 -3.34
CA GLU A 547 -12.83 9.04 -2.70
C GLU A 547 -13.79 8.75 -1.55
N ALA A 548 -13.97 9.72 -0.66
CA ALA A 548 -14.80 9.56 0.54
C ALA A 548 -16.24 9.14 0.20
N PHE A 549 -16.88 9.83 -0.75
CA PHE A 549 -18.20 9.43 -1.27
C PHE A 549 -18.12 8.13 -2.07
N GLY A 550 -17.13 8.00 -2.96
CA GLY A 550 -16.94 6.79 -3.77
C GLY A 550 -16.73 5.50 -2.96
N LEU A 551 -16.30 5.59 -1.70
CA LEU A 551 -16.15 4.47 -0.77
C LEU A 551 -17.48 3.97 -0.19
N TRP A 552 -18.53 4.82 -0.07
CA TRP A 552 -19.88 4.35 0.26
C TRP A 552 -20.36 3.34 -0.78
N VAL A 553 -20.31 3.69 -2.07
CA VAL A 553 -20.87 2.85 -3.14
C VAL A 553 -19.91 1.71 -3.53
N ARG A 554 -18.64 2.00 -3.83
CA ARG A 554 -17.67 0.99 -4.30
C ARG A 554 -17.14 0.11 -3.16
N GLY A 555 -17.12 0.60 -1.93
CA GLY A 555 -16.61 -0.10 -0.76
C GLY A 555 -17.66 -0.85 0.05
N TRP A 556 -18.81 -0.21 0.33
CA TRP A 556 -19.85 -0.76 1.21
C TRP A 556 -21.07 -1.27 0.44
N ALA A 557 -21.78 -0.42 -0.31
CA ALA A 557 -23.03 -0.82 -0.98
C ALA A 557 -22.82 -2.01 -1.94
N SER A 558 -21.68 -2.04 -2.64
CA SER A 558 -21.24 -3.11 -3.55
C SER A 558 -21.15 -4.52 -2.95
N ILE A 559 -21.24 -4.70 -1.62
CA ILE A 559 -21.31 -6.03 -1.00
C ILE A 559 -22.73 -6.61 -1.00
N TYR A 560 -23.75 -5.81 -1.31
CA TYR A 560 -25.17 -6.17 -1.44
C TYR A 560 -25.61 -6.20 -2.91
N GLU A 561 -26.83 -6.66 -3.18
CA GLU A 561 -27.39 -6.74 -4.54
C GLU A 561 -27.93 -5.37 -4.98
N GLU A 562 -27.71 -4.95 -6.25
CA GLU A 562 -27.99 -3.59 -6.78
C GLU A 562 -29.44 -3.13 -6.57
N ASP A 563 -30.40 -4.05 -6.42
CA ASP A 563 -31.82 -3.81 -6.21
C ASP A 563 -32.31 -4.06 -4.77
N SER A 564 -31.41 -4.40 -3.85
CA SER A 564 -31.72 -4.62 -2.43
C SER A 564 -31.96 -3.33 -1.64
N SER A 565 -32.80 -3.39 -0.61
CA SER A 565 -33.01 -2.28 0.33
C SER A 565 -31.71 -1.81 0.99
N SER A 566 -30.80 -2.73 1.31
CA SER A 566 -29.48 -2.45 1.88
C SER A 566 -28.59 -1.64 0.94
N TYR A 567 -28.63 -1.93 -0.36
CA TYR A 567 -27.90 -1.16 -1.38
C TYR A 567 -28.49 0.24 -1.51
N ASN A 568 -29.82 0.33 -1.64
CA ASN A 568 -30.53 1.61 -1.80
C ASN A 568 -30.31 2.52 -0.59
N LEU A 569 -30.41 2.02 0.65
CA LEU A 569 -30.11 2.78 1.87
C LEU A 569 -28.71 3.44 1.82
N LEU A 570 -27.67 2.68 1.44
CA LEU A 570 -26.31 3.18 1.37
C LEU A 570 -26.08 4.12 0.18
N TYR A 571 -26.84 3.94 -0.91
CA TYR A 571 -26.85 4.84 -2.07
C TYR A 571 -27.55 6.17 -1.75
N ASP A 572 -28.69 6.14 -1.07
CA ASP A 572 -29.46 7.31 -0.63
C ASP A 572 -28.66 8.12 0.41
N MET A 573 -27.95 7.44 1.32
CA MET A 573 -26.97 8.10 2.20
C MET A 573 -25.85 8.76 1.40
N HIS A 574 -25.27 8.09 0.40
CA HIS A 574 -24.24 8.67 -0.47
C HIS A 574 -24.73 9.91 -1.24
N ASP A 575 -25.94 9.88 -1.81
CA ASP A 575 -26.47 10.94 -2.67
C ASP A 575 -27.03 12.13 -1.87
N GLY A 576 -27.49 11.87 -0.63
CA GLY A 576 -28.13 12.86 0.25
C GLY A 576 -27.28 13.44 1.39
N TYR A 577 -26.14 12.83 1.76
CA TYR A 577 -25.32 13.30 2.90
C TYR A 577 -24.25 14.31 2.48
N PHE A 578 -23.78 15.08 3.46
CA PHE A 578 -22.61 15.95 3.37
C PHE A 578 -21.43 15.32 4.10
N LEU A 579 -20.25 15.38 3.50
CA LEU A 579 -18.96 15.20 4.18
C LEU A 579 -18.58 16.53 4.82
N VAL A 580 -18.21 16.53 6.10
CA VAL A 580 -17.90 17.73 6.89
C VAL A 580 -16.58 17.54 7.62
N ASN A 581 -15.70 18.55 7.56
CA ASN A 581 -14.55 18.67 8.46
C ASN A 581 -14.70 19.91 9.35
N ILE A 582 -14.25 19.82 10.61
CA ILE A 582 -14.21 20.94 11.57
C ILE A 582 -12.86 20.99 12.27
N VAL A 583 -12.29 22.18 12.40
CA VAL A 583 -11.06 22.50 13.17
C VAL A 583 -11.41 23.49 14.29
N ASP A 584 -11.01 23.19 15.53
CA ASP A 584 -10.90 24.22 16.58
C ASP A 584 -9.48 24.81 16.57
N ASN A 585 -9.38 26.10 16.27
CA ASN A 585 -8.08 26.77 16.22
C ASN A 585 -7.55 27.19 17.60
N ASP A 586 -8.37 27.17 18.64
CA ASP A 586 -7.90 27.37 20.02
C ASP A 586 -7.34 26.06 20.58
N PHE A 587 -6.10 25.76 20.19
CA PHE A 587 -5.36 24.59 20.68
C PHE A 587 -4.95 24.70 22.16
N ILE A 588 -5.21 25.83 22.83
CA ILE A 588 -4.86 26.04 24.24
C ILE A 588 -6.06 25.62 25.10
N ASP A 589 -7.17 26.38 25.00
CA ASP A 589 -8.33 26.29 25.88
C ASP A 589 -9.63 25.84 25.17
N GLY A 590 -9.62 25.70 23.83
CA GLY A 590 -10.79 25.33 23.03
C GLY A 590 -11.31 23.92 23.29
N ASP A 591 -12.64 23.75 23.31
CA ASP A 591 -13.29 22.44 23.36
C ASP A 591 -14.31 22.30 22.22
N ILE A 592 -13.87 21.63 21.15
CA ILE A 592 -14.71 21.27 20.00
C ILE A 592 -15.90 20.37 20.42
N PHE A 593 -15.79 19.64 21.53
CA PHE A 593 -16.84 18.72 21.95
C PHE A 593 -18.00 19.38 22.70
N ASP A 594 -17.86 20.58 23.28
CA ASP A 594 -19.02 21.35 23.79
C ASP A 594 -20.02 21.68 22.67
N LEU A 595 -19.56 21.81 21.42
CA LEU A 595 -20.43 21.90 20.24
C LEU A 595 -21.21 20.59 20.04
N PHE A 596 -20.50 19.45 20.02
CA PHE A 596 -21.08 18.15 19.73
C PHE A 596 -21.96 17.60 20.86
N ASP A 597 -21.58 17.78 22.11
CA ASP A 597 -22.34 17.37 23.29
C ASP A 597 -23.72 18.07 23.31
N ARG A 598 -23.81 19.34 22.85
CA ARG A 598 -25.08 20.06 22.63
C ARG A 598 -25.89 19.51 21.45
N LEU A 599 -25.24 19.18 20.33
CA LEU A 599 -25.91 18.58 19.17
C LEU A 599 -26.50 17.20 19.48
N VAL A 600 -25.82 16.40 20.32
CA VAL A 600 -26.28 15.12 20.86
C VAL A 600 -27.45 15.35 21.84
N ALA A 601 -27.25 16.14 22.90
CA ALA A 601 -28.27 16.39 23.93
C ALA A 601 -29.56 16.99 23.37
N GLY A 602 -29.46 17.81 22.30
CA GLY A 602 -30.61 18.36 21.58
C GLY A 602 -31.54 17.34 20.91
N ARG A 603 -31.25 16.02 20.94
CA ARG A 603 -32.23 14.98 20.60
C ARG A 603 -33.31 14.79 21.67
N GLU A 604 -33.01 15.01 22.96
CA GLU A 604 -33.85 14.51 24.06
C GLU A 604 -35.10 15.35 24.39
N HIS A 605 -35.37 16.44 23.66
CA HIS A 605 -36.54 17.31 23.90
C HIS A 605 -37.54 17.36 22.72
N GLY A 606 -37.30 16.60 21.64
CA GLY A 606 -38.19 16.49 20.47
C GLY A 606 -39.43 15.61 20.69
N GLY A 607 -40.18 15.84 21.78
CA GLY A 607 -41.35 15.04 22.18
C GLY A 607 -42.70 15.49 21.61
N HIS A 608 -42.70 16.35 20.59
CA HIS A 608 -43.90 16.90 19.96
C HIS A 608 -43.86 16.69 18.44
N GLU A 609 -45.04 16.69 17.81
CA GLU A 609 -45.23 16.48 16.38
C GLU A 609 -44.49 17.56 15.56
N GLU A 610 -43.31 17.22 15.05
CA GLU A 610 -42.61 18.05 14.07
C GLU A 610 -43.40 18.04 12.76
N THR A 611 -43.98 19.19 12.37
CA THR A 611 -44.57 19.32 11.03
C THR A 611 -43.52 19.03 9.98
N TYR A 612 -43.85 18.23 8.96
CA TYR A 612 -42.89 17.97 7.89
C TYR A 612 -42.71 19.24 7.04
N HIS A 613 -41.46 19.53 6.68
CA HIS A 613 -41.10 20.72 5.92
C HIS A 613 -40.41 20.31 4.63
N GLY A 614 -40.98 20.70 3.50
CA GLY A 614 -40.40 20.54 2.18
C GLY A 614 -39.58 21.78 1.78
N TYR A 615 -38.66 21.57 0.84
CA TYR A 615 -37.73 22.59 0.38
C TYR A 615 -37.54 22.50 -1.13
N GLU A 616 -37.65 23.63 -1.80
CA GLU A 616 -37.26 23.79 -3.21
C GLU A 616 -35.98 24.62 -3.29
N TYR A 617 -35.07 24.27 -4.21
CA TYR A 617 -33.81 24.98 -4.41
C TYR A 617 -33.87 25.79 -5.71
N ASP A 618 -33.87 27.12 -5.56
CA ASP A 618 -33.82 28.04 -6.69
C ASP A 618 -32.38 28.19 -7.19
N GLN A 619 -32.06 27.45 -8.25
CA GLN A 619 -30.74 27.48 -8.91
C GLN A 619 -30.33 28.87 -9.43
N THR A 620 -31.27 29.81 -9.58
CA THR A 620 -31.01 31.18 -10.04
C THR A 620 -30.80 32.21 -8.93
N SER A 621 -31.23 31.93 -7.69
CA SER A 621 -30.97 32.83 -6.54
C SER A 621 -30.12 32.22 -5.43
N GLY A 622 -29.87 30.90 -5.47
CA GLY A 622 -29.11 30.17 -4.44
C GLY A 622 -29.86 30.02 -3.11
N ASN A 623 -31.13 30.44 -3.04
CA ASN A 623 -31.94 30.35 -1.83
C ASN A 623 -32.70 29.02 -1.75
N LEU A 624 -32.89 28.56 -0.51
CA LEU A 624 -33.73 27.41 -0.20
C LEU A 624 -35.11 27.88 0.26
N THR A 625 -36.13 27.73 -0.58
CA THR A 625 -37.52 28.13 -0.24
C THR A 625 -38.23 27.04 0.53
N HIS A 626 -38.85 27.42 1.66
CA HIS A 626 -39.46 26.54 2.65
C HIS A 626 -40.99 26.48 2.49
N TYR A 627 -41.57 25.28 2.58
CA TYR A 627 -43.02 25.05 2.70
C TYR A 627 -43.33 23.93 3.70
N GLN A 628 -44.53 23.95 4.29
CA GLN A 628 -45.02 22.85 5.13
C GLN A 628 -45.68 21.76 4.27
N LEU A 629 -45.53 20.51 4.71
CA LEU A 629 -46.15 19.32 4.15
C LEU A 629 -47.15 18.77 5.19
N GLU A 630 -48.41 18.61 4.79
CA GLU A 630 -49.43 17.92 5.58
C GLU A 630 -49.36 16.40 5.30
N ASP A 631 -49.22 15.61 6.37
CA ASP A 631 -49.33 14.14 6.47
C ASP A 631 -48.85 13.27 5.28
N TRP A 632 -47.56 12.91 5.34
CA TRP A 632 -46.88 11.82 4.61
C TRP A 632 -47.70 10.50 4.49
N ALA A 633 -48.59 10.22 5.46
CA ALA A 633 -49.43 9.03 5.46
C ALA A 633 -50.44 8.93 4.29
N SER A 634 -50.74 10.04 3.60
CA SER A 634 -51.79 10.10 2.57
C SER A 634 -51.28 9.86 1.13
N ALA A 635 -49.97 9.95 0.87
CA ALA A 635 -49.42 9.91 -0.48
C ALA A 635 -49.27 8.50 -1.09
N SER A 636 -49.27 7.45 -0.26
CA SER A 636 -48.88 6.09 -0.67
C SER A 636 -50.02 5.21 -1.23
N GLN A 637 -51.22 5.77 -1.48
CA GLN A 637 -52.38 5.02 -2.01
C GLN A 637 -53.03 5.61 -3.27
N ALA A 638 -52.45 6.64 -3.89
CA ALA A 638 -53.05 7.31 -5.05
C ALA A 638 -52.87 6.57 -6.40
N ASP A 639 -51.68 6.00 -6.66
CA ASP A 639 -51.29 5.50 -7.99
C ASP A 639 -51.66 4.03 -8.28
N VAL A 640 -52.86 3.59 -7.90
CA VAL A 640 -53.39 2.25 -8.26
C VAL A 640 -54.81 2.32 -8.87
N GLN A 641 -55.00 3.24 -9.81
CA GLN A 641 -56.00 3.16 -10.90
C GLN A 641 -55.75 4.25 -11.94
N GLY A 642 -55.14 3.90 -13.08
CA GLY A 642 -54.87 4.84 -14.17
C GLY A 642 -56.03 4.98 -15.15
N ASN A 643 -55.89 5.89 -16.13
CA ASN A 643 -56.54 5.77 -17.42
C ASN A 643 -55.71 6.45 -18.53
N GLU A 644 -55.94 6.05 -19.78
CA GLU A 644 -55.12 6.44 -20.93
C GLU A 644 -55.61 7.72 -21.66
N SER A 645 -54.69 8.28 -22.46
CA SER A 645 -54.93 8.95 -23.75
C SER A 645 -55.25 10.46 -23.84
N SER A 646 -54.64 11.08 -24.88
CA SER A 646 -55.03 12.32 -25.60
C SER A 646 -54.76 13.69 -24.93
N THR A 647 -54.33 14.78 -25.61
CA THR A 647 -53.72 14.95 -26.96
C THR A 647 -53.03 16.32 -27.12
N THR A 648 -51.84 16.34 -27.76
CA THR A 648 -51.22 17.35 -28.69
C THR A 648 -51.52 18.87 -28.68
N HIS A 649 -50.45 19.63 -29.00
CA HIS A 649 -50.34 21.03 -29.49
C HIS A 649 -50.37 22.15 -28.43
N TYR A 650 -49.76 23.34 -28.63
CA TYR A 650 -49.18 24.00 -29.82
C TYR A 650 -47.76 24.61 -29.58
N TYR A 651 -47.15 25.16 -30.63
CA TYR A 651 -45.82 25.79 -30.68
C TYR A 651 -45.80 27.31 -30.31
N GLU A 652 -44.57 27.83 -30.13
CA GLU A 652 -44.05 29.12 -30.66
C GLU A 652 -43.93 30.43 -29.80
N ASN A 653 -42.76 31.08 -30.02
CA ASN A 653 -42.43 32.53 -29.93
C ASN A 653 -42.28 33.27 -28.57
N ASN A 654 -41.01 33.42 -28.13
CA ASN A 654 -40.25 34.69 -27.97
C ASN A 654 -39.08 34.44 -26.97
N SER A 655 -37.79 34.65 -27.24
CA SER A 655 -37.07 35.61 -28.10
C SER A 655 -37.05 37.06 -27.59
N PHE A 656 -36.23 37.36 -26.57
CA PHE A 656 -35.65 38.70 -26.36
C PHE A 656 -34.40 38.66 -25.45
N TYR A 657 -33.23 39.02 -26.01
CA TYR A 657 -32.08 39.53 -25.25
C TYR A 657 -32.18 41.06 -25.16
N PRO A 658 -31.51 41.67 -24.17
CA PRO A 658 -30.54 42.69 -24.56
C PRO A 658 -29.20 42.59 -23.80
N GLU A 659 -28.11 42.87 -24.51
CA GLU A 659 -26.77 43.04 -23.94
C GLU A 659 -26.66 44.37 -23.16
N GLN A 660 -25.83 44.41 -22.11
CA GLN A 660 -25.07 45.63 -21.77
C GLN A 660 -23.64 45.31 -21.31
N ASN A 661 -22.68 45.56 -22.20
CA ASN A 661 -21.25 45.57 -21.89
C ASN A 661 -20.87 46.73 -20.95
N ARG A 662 -20.07 46.47 -19.90
CA ARG A 662 -19.12 47.44 -19.31
C ARG A 662 -17.85 46.76 -18.78
N HIS A 663 -16.73 46.99 -19.46
CA HIS A 663 -15.39 46.92 -18.87
C HIS A 663 -15.11 48.18 -18.03
N TYR A 664 -14.48 48.01 -16.87
CA TYR A 664 -13.46 48.89 -16.26
C TYR A 664 -12.74 48.01 -15.21
N SER A 665 -11.55 47.44 -15.47
CA SER A 665 -10.21 48.05 -15.52
C SER A 665 -9.60 48.38 -14.15
N GLU A 666 -8.44 47.80 -13.84
CA GLU A 666 -7.69 48.03 -12.61
C GLU A 666 -7.06 49.44 -12.53
N GLN A 667 -7.73 50.37 -11.85
CA GLN A 667 -7.10 51.54 -11.20
C GLN A 667 -8.08 52.24 -10.24
N ASP A 668 -7.52 52.96 -9.26
CA ASP A 668 -8.16 53.82 -8.23
C ASP A 668 -8.71 53.19 -6.94
N ALA A 669 -7.79 52.91 -5.99
CA ALA A 669 -8.10 52.88 -4.54
C ALA A 669 -6.92 53.25 -3.59
N GLN A 670 -5.80 53.82 -4.07
CA GLN A 670 -4.71 54.28 -3.20
C GLN A 670 -4.94 55.70 -2.63
N ALA A 671 -5.77 55.85 -1.61
CA ALA A 671 -5.74 57.02 -0.72
C ALA A 671 -6.53 56.84 0.59
N PHE A 672 -5.84 56.53 1.71
CA PHE A 672 -5.83 57.39 2.90
C PHE A 672 -4.89 56.84 4.01
N LEU A 673 -3.66 57.36 4.06
CA LEU A 673 -2.77 57.26 5.23
C LEU A 673 -2.22 58.66 5.55
N ARG A 674 -2.65 59.28 6.67
CA ARG A 674 -1.94 60.37 7.38
C ARG A 674 -2.67 60.89 8.64
N SER A 675 -2.35 60.28 9.78
CA SER A 675 -2.20 60.98 11.08
C SER A 675 -1.43 60.06 12.03
N SER A 676 -0.11 60.23 12.14
CA SER A 676 0.53 60.89 13.30
C SER A 676 0.52 60.01 14.56
N SER A 677 1.50 59.16 14.84
CA SER A 677 2.94 59.39 15.13
C SER A 677 3.22 60.01 16.51
N SER A 678 3.80 59.23 17.43
CA SER A 678 4.53 59.73 18.61
C SER A 678 5.70 58.81 19.00
N SER A 679 6.90 59.38 18.99
CA SER A 679 8.19 58.78 19.32
C SER A 679 8.30 58.34 20.80
N SER A 680 8.82 57.15 21.13
CA SER A 680 10.25 56.78 21.35
C SER A 680 10.84 57.13 22.72
N ASN A 681 11.29 56.11 23.46
CA ASN A 681 12.51 56.00 24.30
C ASN A 681 12.56 54.56 24.88
N ASN A 682 13.64 53.76 24.96
CA ASN A 682 15.11 53.92 25.01
C ASN A 682 15.71 53.85 26.45
N ASN A 683 16.71 52.98 26.64
CA ASN A 683 17.44 52.65 27.90
C ASN A 683 16.59 51.95 29.01
N ASN A 684 17.11 51.11 29.93
CA ASN A 684 18.50 50.78 30.32
C ASN A 684 18.64 49.45 31.12
N ASN A 685 19.82 48.81 31.03
CA ASN A 685 20.56 47.98 32.02
C ASN A 685 19.90 46.99 33.02
N ASN A 686 20.43 45.75 32.99
CA ASN A 686 20.99 44.92 34.08
C ASN A 686 20.46 45.03 35.53
N ASN A 687 20.22 43.87 36.15
CA ASN A 687 21.12 43.37 37.21
C ASN A 687 21.04 41.85 37.45
N ASN A 688 22.15 41.27 37.91
CA ASN A 688 22.25 39.88 38.39
C ASN A 688 22.07 39.79 39.92
N ASN A 689 21.69 38.60 40.40
CA ASN A 689 22.19 37.83 41.58
C ASN A 689 21.01 36.97 42.11
N ASN A 690 21.05 35.64 42.30
CA ASN A 690 22.05 34.66 42.79
C ASN A 690 22.23 34.68 44.33
N ILE A 691 22.61 33.52 44.90
CA ILE A 691 22.70 33.13 46.34
C ILE A 691 21.39 32.46 46.86
N ASP A 692 21.29 31.13 47.07
CA ASP A 692 21.90 30.17 48.05
C ASP A 692 21.21 30.27 49.46
N ASP A 693 21.01 29.24 50.32
CA ASP A 693 21.27 27.78 50.31
C ASP A 693 20.39 27.04 51.38
N ASP A 694 20.67 25.75 51.65
CA ASP A 694 20.49 24.98 52.92
C ASP A 694 19.08 24.49 53.38
N SER A 695 18.94 23.45 54.23
CA SER A 695 19.44 22.04 54.19
C SER A 695 18.84 21.20 55.36
N ALA A 696 19.15 19.88 55.40
CA ALA A 696 18.89 18.87 56.46
C ALA A 696 17.41 18.50 56.78
N SER A 697 16.95 17.25 56.92
CA SER A 697 17.51 15.89 57.13
C SER A 697 17.77 15.43 58.58
N VAL A 698 17.01 14.44 59.05
CA VAL A 698 17.35 13.48 60.14
C VAL A 698 16.72 12.11 59.78
N ALA A 699 17.39 11.01 60.12
CA ALA A 699 16.94 9.64 59.85
C ALA A 699 17.38 8.65 60.94
N THR A 700 16.70 7.49 61.08
CA THR A 700 17.23 6.24 61.70
C THR A 700 16.40 5.01 61.33
N HIS A 701 17.06 3.95 60.84
CA HIS A 701 17.01 2.51 61.24
C HIS A 701 15.71 1.89 61.82
N GLU A 702 15.35 0.61 61.58
CA GLU A 702 15.85 -0.49 60.70
C GLU A 702 14.90 -1.72 60.77
N ALA A 703 15.19 -2.78 59.99
CA ALA A 703 14.83 -4.20 60.18
C ALA A 703 13.52 -4.80 59.58
N TYR A 704 13.75 -5.70 58.60
CA TYR A 704 13.04 -6.96 58.24
C TYR A 704 11.50 -7.06 58.19
N GLY A 705 11.00 -7.44 57.00
CA GLY A 705 9.71 -8.10 56.79
C GLY A 705 9.64 -8.74 55.39
N TYR A 706 9.31 -10.04 55.31
CA TYR A 706 9.05 -10.78 54.05
C TYR A 706 7.53 -10.96 53.87
N ASP A 707 7.15 -11.47 52.69
CA ASP A 707 5.82 -11.87 52.17
C ASP A 707 5.22 -10.85 51.18
N ALA A 708 5.05 -11.11 49.88
CA ALA A 708 4.77 -12.32 49.10
C ALA A 708 3.31 -12.81 49.16
N TYR A 709 2.56 -12.51 48.10
CA TYR A 709 1.34 -13.24 47.73
C TYR A 709 1.28 -13.47 46.22
N SER A 710 1.22 -14.74 45.85
CA SER A 710 0.87 -15.20 44.50
C SER A 710 -0.60 -15.64 44.47
N VAL A 711 -1.15 -15.80 43.26
CA VAL A 711 -2.35 -16.61 43.03
C VAL A 711 -1.95 -17.71 42.05
N ALA A 712 -2.26 -18.96 42.39
CA ALA A 712 -1.59 -20.14 41.85
C ALA A 712 -2.45 -20.97 40.90
N SER A 713 -1.78 -21.73 40.05
CA SER A 713 -2.34 -22.84 39.27
C SER A 713 -2.13 -24.19 39.97
N SER A 714 -2.83 -25.21 39.47
CA SER A 714 -2.65 -26.66 39.68
C SER A 714 -3.24 -27.30 40.96
N TYR A 715 -3.82 -28.49 40.76
CA TYR A 715 -4.02 -29.54 41.76
C TYR A 715 -4.07 -30.92 41.05
N TYR A 716 -3.48 -31.94 41.69
CA TYR A 716 -3.39 -33.36 41.26
C TYR A 716 -3.16 -34.25 42.51
N ASP A 717 -3.42 -35.56 42.53
CA ASP A 717 -4.10 -36.41 41.54
C ASP A 717 -5.44 -36.94 42.17
N SER A 718 -5.75 -38.17 42.57
CA SER A 718 -5.14 -39.51 42.38
C SER A 718 -6.18 -40.64 42.52
N GLN A 719 -6.24 -41.53 41.51
CA GLN A 719 -6.74 -42.92 41.53
C GLN A 719 -8.10 -43.28 42.18
N GLY A 720 -8.90 -44.05 41.43
CA GLY A 720 -9.47 -45.32 41.95
C GLY A 720 -10.99 -45.53 41.86
N GLY A 721 -11.39 -46.70 41.32
CA GLY A 721 -12.61 -47.40 41.76
C GLY A 721 -13.86 -47.35 40.85
N GLU A 722 -13.97 -48.35 39.97
CA GLU A 722 -15.13 -49.27 39.84
C GLU A 722 -16.62 -48.80 39.81
N LEU A 723 -17.37 -49.41 38.86
CA LEU A 723 -18.84 -49.63 38.82
C LEU A 723 -19.75 -48.38 38.62
N GLY A 724 -20.86 -48.43 37.86
CA GLY A 724 -21.38 -49.48 36.96
C GLY A 724 -22.87 -49.31 36.59
N HIS A 725 -23.29 -49.86 35.44
CA HIS A 725 -24.68 -50.10 34.97
C HIS A 725 -25.60 -48.93 34.54
N GLY A 726 -26.48 -49.22 33.55
CA GLY A 726 -27.56 -48.35 33.02
C GLY A 726 -27.36 -48.02 31.53
N TYR A 727 -27.86 -48.76 30.54
CA TYR A 727 -29.25 -49.14 30.21
C TYR A 727 -30.16 -47.88 30.03
N ASP A 728 -30.82 -47.62 28.88
CA ASP A 728 -31.11 -48.51 27.73
C ASP A 728 -31.25 -47.83 26.34
N ALA A 729 -31.25 -48.73 25.34
CA ALA A 729 -31.64 -48.68 23.91
C ALA A 729 -32.54 -47.51 23.40
N VAL A 730 -32.38 -46.95 22.17
CA VAL A 730 -32.41 -47.56 20.80
C VAL A 730 -33.80 -48.16 20.47
N PRO A 731 -34.56 -47.63 19.48
CA PRO A 731 -34.40 -48.00 18.04
C PRO A 731 -34.84 -46.89 17.02
N SER A 732 -34.80 -47.06 15.68
CA SER A 732 -33.87 -47.76 14.75
C SER A 732 -34.22 -47.44 13.27
N SER A 733 -33.26 -47.56 12.35
CA SER A 733 -33.40 -47.99 10.92
C SER A 733 -32.03 -47.95 10.23
N SER A 734 -31.28 -49.05 10.11
CA SER A 734 -31.34 -50.11 9.06
C SER A 734 -31.09 -49.58 7.63
N ALA A 735 -29.88 -49.69 7.05
CA ALA A 735 -29.23 -50.91 6.48
C ALA A 735 -29.85 -51.35 5.12
N SER A 736 -29.17 -52.01 4.15
CA SER A 736 -27.90 -52.78 4.07
C SER A 736 -27.39 -52.78 2.59
N ALA A 737 -26.23 -53.29 2.14
CA ALA A 737 -24.87 -53.58 2.66
C ALA A 737 -23.96 -54.02 1.45
N TYR A 738 -22.89 -54.81 1.68
CA TYR A 738 -21.93 -55.44 0.74
C TYR A 738 -20.82 -54.55 0.13
N GLY A 739 -19.53 -54.95 0.10
CA GLY A 739 -18.85 -56.08 0.78
C GLY A 739 -17.61 -56.61 0.03
N GLY A 740 -16.62 -57.19 0.74
CA GLY A 740 -15.53 -58.00 0.15
C GLY A 740 -14.14 -57.88 0.82
N ASP A 741 -13.73 -58.92 1.55
CA ASP A 741 -12.36 -59.11 2.09
C ASP A 741 -11.43 -59.84 1.10
N TYR A 742 -10.10 -59.86 1.35
CA TYR A 742 -9.28 -61.09 1.56
C TYR A 742 -7.75 -60.81 1.72
N TYR A 743 -7.20 -61.27 2.86
CA TYR A 743 -5.89 -61.93 3.17
C TYR A 743 -4.75 -62.02 2.10
N GLU A 744 -3.43 -62.13 2.40
CA GLU A 744 -2.70 -62.42 3.67
C GLU A 744 -1.21 -61.92 3.72
N HIS A 745 -0.61 -62.04 4.92
CA HIS A 745 0.82 -61.91 5.35
C HIS A 745 1.93 -62.46 4.40
N LYS A 746 3.22 -62.05 4.49
CA LYS A 746 4.16 -62.22 5.65
C LYS A 746 5.41 -61.32 5.65
N MET A 747 5.99 -61.17 6.85
CA MET A 747 7.35 -60.66 7.14
C MET A 747 8.37 -61.81 7.29
N ALA A 748 9.67 -61.57 7.00
CA ALA A 748 10.83 -61.86 7.89
C ALA A 748 12.22 -61.78 7.18
N GLU A 749 13.06 -60.84 7.65
CA GLU A 749 14.50 -60.93 8.00
C GLU A 749 15.61 -61.48 7.05
N ASN A 750 16.85 -61.02 7.35
CA ASN A 750 18.19 -61.33 6.79
C ASN A 750 18.62 -60.53 5.53
N GLY A 751 19.89 -60.15 5.35
CA GLY A 751 21.01 -60.16 6.31
C GLY A 751 22.43 -60.15 5.68
N TYR A 752 23.20 -59.09 5.95
CA TYR A 752 24.68 -58.96 5.84
C TYR A 752 25.43 -59.02 4.48
N SER A 753 26.52 -58.22 4.44
CA SER A 753 27.65 -58.20 3.48
C SER A 753 27.38 -57.80 2.01
N GLY A 754 28.33 -57.20 1.26
CA GLY A 754 29.62 -56.60 1.66
C GLY A 754 30.76 -56.88 0.67
N TYR A 755 31.57 -55.86 0.33
CA TYR A 755 32.74 -55.91 -0.60
C TYR A 755 32.35 -56.22 -2.09
N GLU A 756 33.05 -55.81 -3.16
CA GLU A 756 34.25 -54.94 -3.30
C GLU A 756 34.36 -54.28 -4.70
N SER A 757 35.33 -53.36 -4.84
CA SER A 757 36.30 -53.16 -5.94
C SER A 757 36.16 -53.92 -7.29
N ALA A 758 36.50 -53.39 -8.48
CA ALA A 758 36.78 -52.02 -8.98
C ALA A 758 37.07 -52.04 -10.51
N THR A 759 37.28 -50.85 -11.12
CA THR A 759 38.09 -50.56 -12.35
C THR A 759 37.63 -51.09 -13.72
N VAL A 760 38.12 -50.64 -14.91
CA VAL A 760 38.61 -49.35 -15.52
C VAL A 760 38.62 -49.58 -17.06
N TYR A 761 38.70 -48.51 -17.89
CA TYR A 761 38.69 -48.48 -19.37
C TYR A 761 37.31 -48.80 -20.01
N ALA A 762 36.70 -48.01 -20.90
CA ALA A 762 37.14 -47.09 -21.97
C ALA A 762 37.57 -47.77 -23.29
N HIS A 763 36.70 -47.72 -24.30
CA HIS A 763 37.02 -47.17 -25.64
C HIS A 763 35.79 -47.13 -26.58
N THR A 764 35.79 -46.13 -27.45
CA THR A 764 34.97 -45.97 -28.67
C THR A 764 35.70 -46.63 -29.87
N PRO A 765 35.23 -46.59 -31.15
CA PRO A 765 33.97 -46.10 -31.73
C PRO A 765 33.31 -47.08 -32.75
N SER A 766 32.28 -46.60 -33.47
CA SER A 766 32.17 -46.63 -34.95
C SER A 766 30.96 -47.35 -35.60
N HIS A 767 30.31 -46.60 -36.51
CA HIS A 767 29.75 -47.01 -37.83
C HIS A 767 28.57 -48.01 -37.92
N MET A 768 27.69 -47.97 -38.93
CA MET A 768 27.55 -47.06 -40.10
C MET A 768 26.10 -47.08 -40.69
N GLY A 769 25.65 -45.94 -41.25
CA GLY A 769 24.78 -45.93 -42.45
C GLY A 769 23.27 -46.19 -42.30
N TYR A 770 22.42 -45.81 -43.26
CA TYR A 770 22.64 -45.00 -44.48
C TYR A 770 21.31 -44.33 -44.93
N SER A 771 21.39 -43.08 -45.42
CA SER A 771 20.54 -42.38 -46.42
C SER A 771 19.02 -42.65 -46.45
N SER A 772 18.13 -41.64 -46.46
CA SER A 772 17.96 -40.54 -47.46
C SER A 772 16.85 -39.58 -46.94
N ARG A 773 16.36 -38.48 -47.52
CA ARG A 773 16.67 -37.39 -48.50
C ARG A 773 15.33 -36.60 -48.64
N THR A 774 15.14 -35.34 -49.06
CA THR A 774 15.87 -34.05 -49.29
C THR A 774 14.72 -33.06 -49.62
N ASP A 775 14.74 -31.75 -49.41
CA ASP A 775 15.76 -30.75 -49.01
C ASP A 775 15.00 -29.55 -48.34
N MET A 776 15.52 -28.39 -47.92
CA MET A 776 16.80 -27.71 -48.13
C MET A 776 17.17 -26.76 -46.97
N SER A 777 18.18 -25.92 -47.18
CA SER A 777 18.73 -24.86 -46.31
C SER A 777 17.84 -23.58 -46.22
N SER A 778 17.80 -22.76 -45.16
CA SER A 778 18.76 -22.39 -44.09
C SER A 778 19.89 -21.41 -44.48
N ARG A 779 20.24 -20.49 -43.57
CA ARG A 779 21.56 -19.83 -43.47
C ARG A 779 21.71 -19.07 -42.14
N SER A 780 22.66 -19.48 -41.32
CA SER A 780 23.12 -18.81 -40.10
C SER A 780 24.37 -17.96 -40.36
N ALA A 781 24.68 -17.03 -39.44
CA ALA A 781 25.85 -16.16 -39.51
C ALA A 781 27.14 -16.84 -38.94
N PRO A 782 28.35 -16.43 -39.38
CA PRO A 782 29.62 -17.05 -38.98
C PRO A 782 30.25 -16.44 -37.69
N PRO A 783 31.20 -17.13 -37.04
CA PRO A 783 31.91 -16.66 -35.84
C PRO A 783 33.02 -15.62 -36.14
N PRO A 784 33.52 -14.88 -35.12
CA PRO A 784 34.43 -13.76 -35.30
C PRO A 784 35.92 -14.15 -35.48
N PRO A 785 36.71 -13.32 -36.19
CA PRO A 785 38.17 -13.41 -36.17
C PRO A 785 38.79 -12.64 -34.99
N TYR A 786 39.85 -13.20 -34.40
CA TYR A 786 40.78 -12.47 -33.53
C TYR A 786 41.52 -11.38 -34.33
N TYR A 787 41.86 -10.25 -33.71
CA TYR A 787 43.09 -9.51 -34.05
C TYR A 787 43.66 -8.73 -32.86
N ASN A 788 44.99 -8.62 -32.82
CA ASN A 788 45.73 -7.82 -31.84
C ASN A 788 45.72 -6.32 -32.22
N ASP A 789 45.58 -5.48 -31.19
CA ASP A 789 46.55 -4.45 -30.81
C ASP A 789 47.51 -3.91 -31.91
N GLN A 790 47.26 -2.70 -32.43
CA GLN A 790 48.14 -1.52 -32.35
C GLN A 790 47.81 -0.35 -33.31
N HIS A 791 48.01 0.88 -32.80
CA HIS A 791 48.28 2.16 -33.50
C HIS A 791 47.43 2.65 -34.70
N GLY A 792 46.82 3.84 -34.53
CA GLY A 792 47.14 4.97 -35.44
C GLY A 792 46.00 5.64 -36.24
N SER A 793 45.55 6.81 -35.75
CA SER A 793 45.12 8.01 -36.51
C SER A 793 44.24 7.91 -37.78
N SER A 794 42.97 8.29 -37.58
CA SER A 794 42.17 9.26 -38.38
C SER A 794 42.58 9.56 -39.85
N ILE A 795 41.68 9.25 -40.80
CA ILE A 795 40.88 10.21 -41.59
C ILE A 795 39.91 9.45 -42.54
N HIS A 796 38.70 10.01 -42.74
CA HIS A 796 37.62 9.63 -43.67
C HIS A 796 37.72 8.38 -44.58
N SER A 797 36.65 7.56 -44.54
CA SER A 797 36.04 6.97 -45.73
C SER A 797 34.52 7.09 -45.65
N SER A 798 33.88 7.67 -46.66
CA SER A 798 32.53 8.26 -46.56
C SER A 798 31.46 7.49 -47.35
N TYR A 799 31.14 6.26 -46.95
CA TYR A 799 30.18 5.42 -47.69
C TYR A 799 29.18 4.59 -46.86
N TYR A 800 29.05 4.82 -45.54
CA TYR A 800 28.08 4.10 -44.68
C TYR A 800 27.11 4.99 -43.88
N ASP A 801 27.23 6.32 -43.96
CA ASP A 801 26.52 7.26 -43.07
C ASP A 801 25.20 7.82 -43.64
N GLN A 802 24.98 7.73 -44.95
CA GLN A 802 23.80 8.34 -45.59
C GLN A 802 22.49 7.62 -45.26
N GLY A 803 22.50 6.30 -45.06
CA GLY A 803 21.28 5.51 -44.80
C GLY A 803 20.63 5.84 -43.44
N TYR A 804 21.41 5.92 -42.36
CA TYR A 804 20.89 6.30 -41.04
C TYR A 804 20.52 7.78 -40.96
N ALA A 805 21.29 8.66 -41.60
CA ALA A 805 20.98 10.09 -41.63
C ALA A 805 19.76 10.45 -42.53
N GLU A 806 19.41 9.60 -43.50
CA GLU A 806 18.11 9.65 -44.19
C GLU A 806 16.99 9.05 -43.35
N TYR A 807 17.21 7.90 -42.70
CA TYR A 807 16.19 7.27 -41.84
C TYR A 807 15.72 8.21 -40.74
N TYR A 808 16.64 8.81 -39.97
CA TYR A 808 16.27 9.76 -38.91
C TYR A 808 15.66 11.06 -39.44
N ARG A 809 16.04 11.55 -40.63
CA ARG A 809 15.36 12.70 -41.25
C ARG A 809 13.95 12.37 -41.70
N ARG A 810 13.75 11.22 -42.38
CA ARG A 810 12.41 10.76 -42.79
C ARG A 810 11.53 10.48 -41.58
N GLU A 811 12.09 9.97 -40.48
CA GLU A 811 11.32 9.77 -39.25
C GLU A 811 11.00 11.11 -38.55
N GLN A 812 11.95 12.05 -38.41
CA GLN A 812 11.63 13.39 -37.89
C GLN A 812 10.63 14.16 -38.75
N GLU A 813 10.71 14.00 -40.08
CA GLU A 813 9.76 14.61 -41.03
C GLU A 813 8.40 13.90 -40.99
N ARG A 814 8.36 12.57 -40.81
CA ARG A 814 7.13 11.81 -40.55
C ARG A 814 6.47 12.22 -39.23
N GLN A 815 7.25 12.41 -38.16
CA GLN A 815 6.74 12.87 -36.86
C GLN A 815 6.26 14.33 -36.94
N ARG A 816 6.95 15.22 -37.66
CA ARG A 816 6.46 16.58 -37.93
C ARG A 816 5.20 16.60 -38.79
N LEU A 817 5.09 15.73 -39.79
CA LEU A 817 3.88 15.60 -40.60
C LEU A 817 2.71 15.00 -39.81
N LEU A 818 2.97 14.03 -38.93
CA LEU A 818 1.97 13.51 -37.98
C LEU A 818 1.51 14.61 -37.02
N GLN A 819 2.45 15.35 -36.41
CA GLN A 819 2.14 16.45 -35.51
C GLN A 819 1.37 17.57 -36.22
N ALA A 820 1.78 17.97 -37.43
CA ALA A 820 1.07 18.98 -38.22
C ALA A 820 -0.33 18.50 -38.65
N GLN A 821 -0.51 17.23 -39.00
CA GLN A 821 -1.82 16.64 -39.28
C GLN A 821 -2.70 16.55 -38.02
N GLN A 822 -2.09 16.35 -36.85
CA GLN A 822 -2.78 16.32 -35.57
C GLN A 822 -3.17 17.75 -35.14
N GLU A 823 -2.34 18.75 -35.41
CA GLU A 823 -2.65 20.18 -35.21
C GLU A 823 -3.70 20.69 -36.21
N GLU A 824 -3.66 20.32 -37.50
CA GLU A 824 -4.74 20.59 -38.47
C GLU A 824 -6.06 19.91 -38.04
N ALA A 825 -6.01 18.66 -37.55
CA ALA A 825 -7.20 17.95 -37.07
C ALA A 825 -7.80 18.57 -35.82
N LEU A 826 -6.98 19.07 -34.87
CA LEU A 826 -7.48 19.84 -33.73
C LEU A 826 -8.09 21.18 -34.15
N GLN A 827 -7.54 21.84 -35.17
CA GLN A 827 -8.04 23.13 -35.66
C GLN A 827 -9.31 23.03 -36.53
N SER A 828 -9.72 21.82 -36.96
CA SER A 828 -10.88 21.62 -37.84
C SER A 828 -12.15 21.07 -37.17
N SER A 829 -12.19 20.87 -35.84
CA SER A 829 -13.33 20.22 -35.16
C SER A 829 -13.91 21.01 -33.97
N SER A 830 -13.91 22.33 -34.02
CA SER A 830 -14.70 23.16 -33.10
C SER A 830 -16.20 23.03 -33.40
N GLU A 831 -16.91 22.16 -32.66
CA GLU A 831 -18.23 22.44 -32.02
C GLU A 831 -18.95 21.18 -31.47
N VAL A 832 -18.50 19.95 -31.75
CA VAL A 832 -19.12 18.72 -31.18
C VAL A 832 -18.09 17.74 -30.61
N PRO A 833 -18.17 17.36 -29.31
CA PRO A 833 -17.32 16.33 -28.72
C PRO A 833 -17.48 14.94 -29.37
N ASN A 834 -16.38 14.21 -29.51
CA ASN A 834 -16.38 12.88 -30.14
C ASN A 834 -16.98 11.81 -29.18
N ILE A 835 -18.22 11.40 -29.45
CA ILE A 835 -18.98 10.43 -28.65
C ILE A 835 -18.25 9.10 -28.42
N PHE A 836 -17.40 8.65 -29.35
CA PHE A 836 -16.61 7.43 -29.17
C PHE A 836 -15.44 7.61 -28.21
N SER A 837 -14.87 8.81 -28.13
CA SER A 837 -13.87 9.15 -27.11
C SER A 837 -14.51 9.12 -25.72
N LEU A 838 -15.62 9.85 -25.56
CA LEU A 838 -16.41 9.89 -24.32
C LEU A 838 -16.85 8.47 -23.88
N THR A 839 -17.28 7.63 -24.83
CA THR A 839 -17.60 6.22 -24.56
C THR A 839 -16.40 5.42 -24.05
N ARG A 840 -15.20 5.55 -24.66
CA ARG A 840 -13.99 4.85 -24.19
C ARG A 840 -13.56 5.30 -22.79
N HIS A 841 -13.78 6.57 -22.45
CA HIS A 841 -13.44 7.15 -21.15
C HIS A 841 -14.59 7.08 -20.12
N ASN A 842 -15.60 6.21 -20.35
CA ASN A 842 -16.75 5.99 -19.46
C ASN A 842 -17.51 7.27 -19.04
N ARG A 843 -17.49 8.30 -19.90
CA ARG A 843 -18.15 9.60 -19.69
C ARG A 843 -19.65 9.47 -19.94
N TYR A 844 -20.33 8.77 -19.03
CA TYR A 844 -21.73 8.35 -19.16
C TYR A 844 -22.66 9.53 -19.48
N ASP A 845 -22.56 10.62 -18.70
CA ASP A 845 -23.48 11.75 -18.76
C ASP A 845 -23.27 12.59 -20.04
N ASP A 846 -22.03 12.73 -20.51
CA ASP A 846 -21.74 13.36 -21.80
C ASP A 846 -22.24 12.51 -22.98
N VAL A 847 -22.23 11.17 -22.87
CA VAL A 847 -22.78 10.26 -23.89
C VAL A 847 -24.31 10.28 -23.89
N GLU A 848 -24.95 10.36 -22.71
CA GLU A 848 -26.40 10.59 -22.56
C GLU A 848 -26.79 11.94 -23.20
N ALA A 849 -26.11 13.03 -22.82
CA ALA A 849 -26.35 14.38 -23.35
C ALA A 849 -26.14 14.47 -24.87
N LEU A 850 -25.18 13.74 -25.45
CA LEU A 850 -25.00 13.70 -26.91
C LEU A 850 -26.08 12.88 -27.63
N PHE A 851 -26.65 11.85 -27.01
CA PHE A 851 -27.84 11.19 -27.54
C PHE A 851 -29.10 12.09 -27.44
N ASP A 852 -29.22 12.90 -26.38
CA ASP A 852 -30.28 13.90 -26.24
C ASP A 852 -30.12 15.08 -27.22
N ALA A 853 -28.88 15.46 -27.54
CA ALA A 853 -28.54 16.37 -28.65
C ALA A 853 -28.79 15.77 -30.05
N GLY A 854 -29.31 14.54 -30.14
CA GLY A 854 -29.75 13.92 -31.39
C GLY A 854 -28.68 13.18 -32.19
N ILE A 855 -27.51 12.87 -31.61
CA ILE A 855 -26.55 11.96 -32.27
C ILE A 855 -27.20 10.58 -32.43
N ALA A 856 -27.23 10.06 -33.65
CA ALA A 856 -27.81 8.76 -33.94
C ALA A 856 -27.08 7.64 -33.17
N VAL A 857 -27.83 6.79 -32.48
CA VAL A 857 -27.28 5.79 -31.56
C VAL A 857 -26.35 4.76 -32.22
N ASP A 858 -26.63 4.41 -33.48
CA ASP A 858 -25.80 3.55 -34.33
C ASP A 858 -24.84 4.34 -35.24
N THR A 859 -24.48 5.57 -34.86
CA THR A 859 -23.33 6.29 -35.48
C THR A 859 -22.09 5.41 -35.39
N ARG A 860 -21.24 5.45 -36.44
CA ARG A 860 -20.07 4.58 -36.59
C ARG A 860 -18.75 5.33 -36.60
N ASP A 861 -17.73 4.76 -35.96
CA ASP A 861 -16.35 5.24 -36.05
C ASP A 861 -15.67 4.82 -37.38
N ALA A 862 -14.40 5.22 -37.57
CA ALA A 862 -13.61 4.90 -38.76
C ALA A 862 -13.36 3.39 -38.99
N LEU A 863 -13.63 2.53 -37.99
CA LEU A 863 -13.56 1.07 -38.07
C LEU A 863 -14.95 0.43 -38.18
N GLY A 864 -16.00 1.25 -38.22
CA GLY A 864 -17.39 0.83 -38.31
C GLY A 864 -18.02 0.47 -36.97
N ASN A 865 -17.37 0.72 -35.83
CA ASN A 865 -17.90 0.40 -34.49
C ASN A 865 -19.01 1.38 -34.11
N THR A 866 -20.12 0.90 -33.53
CA THR A 866 -21.11 1.76 -32.87
C THR A 866 -20.71 2.07 -31.43
N VAL A 867 -21.39 3.01 -30.77
CA VAL A 867 -21.22 3.27 -29.33
C VAL A 867 -21.40 2.00 -28.51
N LEU A 868 -22.35 1.14 -28.88
CA LEU A 868 -22.56 -0.15 -28.22
C LEU A 868 -21.37 -1.10 -28.40
N CYS A 869 -20.74 -1.16 -29.58
CA CYS A 869 -19.50 -1.95 -29.76
C CYS A 869 -18.37 -1.46 -28.84
N ILE A 870 -18.17 -0.14 -28.74
CA ILE A 870 -17.12 0.44 -27.88
C ILE A 870 -17.43 0.21 -26.39
N ALA A 871 -18.69 0.35 -25.97
CA ALA A 871 -19.10 0.04 -24.60
C ALA A 871 -18.89 -1.45 -24.26
N CYS A 872 -19.21 -2.36 -25.18
CA CYS A 872 -19.01 -3.80 -25.01
C CYS A 872 -17.52 -4.21 -25.00
N GLN A 873 -16.67 -3.54 -25.80
CA GLN A 873 -15.22 -3.73 -25.80
C GLN A 873 -14.57 -3.38 -24.45
N ASN A 874 -15.15 -2.44 -23.70
CA ASN A 874 -14.62 -1.94 -22.43
C ASN A 874 -15.47 -2.36 -21.21
N GLY A 875 -16.40 -3.31 -21.38
CA GLY A 875 -17.24 -3.85 -20.30
C GLY A 875 -18.25 -2.86 -19.69
N LEU A 876 -18.50 -1.71 -20.34
CA LEU A 876 -19.22 -0.57 -19.78
C LEU A 876 -20.74 -0.79 -19.76
N LYS A 877 -21.20 -1.63 -18.83
CA LYS A 877 -22.62 -2.03 -18.67
C LYS A 877 -23.58 -0.85 -18.65
N ARG A 878 -23.24 0.28 -17.99
CA ARG A 878 -24.10 1.49 -17.97
C ARG A 878 -24.29 2.08 -19.37
N ILE A 879 -23.21 2.33 -20.11
CA ILE A 879 -23.31 2.93 -21.46
C ILE A 879 -23.91 1.92 -22.47
N ALA A 880 -23.65 0.62 -22.33
CA ALA A 880 -24.30 -0.40 -23.14
C ALA A 880 -25.82 -0.48 -22.88
N LYS A 881 -26.26 -0.44 -21.61
CA LYS A 881 -27.68 -0.32 -21.22
C LYS A 881 -28.30 0.98 -21.77
N LEU A 882 -27.57 2.11 -21.72
CA LEU A 882 -27.99 3.40 -22.28
C LEU A 882 -28.20 3.30 -23.80
N ALA A 883 -27.20 2.87 -24.57
CA ALA A 883 -27.30 2.74 -26.02
C ALA A 883 -28.48 1.84 -26.43
N LEU A 884 -28.69 0.71 -25.74
CA LEU A 884 -29.85 -0.15 -25.99
C LEU A 884 -31.19 0.53 -25.64
N ARG A 885 -31.28 1.31 -24.56
CA ARG A 885 -32.47 2.15 -24.26
C ARG A 885 -32.72 3.22 -25.33
N ARG A 886 -31.66 3.78 -25.92
CA ARG A 886 -31.75 4.73 -27.05
C ARG A 886 -31.93 4.05 -28.42
N GLY A 887 -32.11 2.73 -28.46
CA GLY A 887 -32.48 1.97 -29.67
C GLY A 887 -31.32 1.39 -30.49
N ALA A 888 -30.11 1.26 -29.92
CA ALA A 888 -28.95 0.69 -30.61
C ALA A 888 -29.23 -0.71 -31.19
N ASN A 889 -28.80 -0.95 -32.43
CA ASN A 889 -28.84 -2.28 -33.02
C ASN A 889 -27.83 -3.20 -32.33
N ILE A 890 -28.36 -4.05 -31.44
CA ILE A 890 -27.62 -5.04 -30.66
C ILE A 890 -26.76 -6.00 -31.50
N ASN A 891 -27.08 -6.13 -32.79
CA ASN A 891 -26.42 -7.00 -33.76
C ASN A 891 -25.58 -6.23 -34.81
N ALA A 892 -25.31 -4.94 -34.59
CA ALA A 892 -24.53 -4.09 -35.51
C ALA A 892 -23.08 -4.56 -35.67
N GLN A 893 -22.79 -5.31 -36.74
CA GLN A 893 -21.42 -5.69 -37.10
C GLN A 893 -20.60 -4.49 -37.61
N ASN A 894 -19.34 -4.38 -37.18
CA ASN A 894 -18.37 -3.40 -37.68
C ASN A 894 -17.74 -3.81 -39.05
N TYR A 895 -16.77 -3.06 -39.57
CA TYR A 895 -16.15 -3.37 -40.88
C TYR A 895 -15.30 -4.66 -40.90
N ARG A 896 -15.11 -5.33 -39.75
CA ARG A 896 -14.53 -6.69 -39.64
C ARG A 896 -15.57 -7.74 -39.24
N GLY A 897 -16.86 -7.44 -39.32
CA GLY A 897 -17.92 -8.38 -38.94
C GLY A 897 -18.11 -8.60 -37.43
N ASN A 898 -17.36 -7.94 -36.56
CA ASN A 898 -17.53 -8.09 -35.11
C ASN A 898 -18.79 -7.32 -34.66
N SER A 899 -19.75 -8.02 -34.07
CA SER A 899 -20.92 -7.42 -33.37
C SER A 899 -20.56 -7.07 -31.91
N PRO A 900 -21.39 -6.30 -31.17
CA PRO A 900 -21.17 -6.04 -29.74
C PRO A 900 -20.95 -7.31 -28.91
N LEU A 901 -21.64 -8.41 -29.25
CA LEU A 901 -21.46 -9.70 -28.59
C LEU A 901 -20.06 -10.32 -28.85
N HIS A 902 -19.49 -10.14 -30.04
CA HIS A 902 -18.11 -10.56 -30.31
C HIS A 902 -17.10 -9.78 -29.46
N PHE A 903 -17.35 -8.48 -29.23
CA PHE A 903 -16.54 -7.67 -28.32
C PHE A 903 -16.69 -8.10 -26.86
N CYS A 904 -17.89 -8.50 -26.40
CA CYS A 904 -18.06 -9.02 -25.05
C CYS A 904 -17.20 -10.28 -24.80
N TYR A 905 -17.18 -11.25 -25.72
CA TYR A 905 -16.38 -12.46 -25.54
C TYR A 905 -14.87 -12.20 -25.71
N MET A 906 -14.46 -11.51 -26.77
CA MET A 906 -13.04 -11.20 -27.07
C MET A 906 -12.33 -10.42 -25.93
N TYR A 907 -13.08 -9.71 -25.10
CA TYR A 907 -12.57 -8.93 -23.97
C TYR A 907 -13.03 -9.46 -22.59
N GLN A 908 -13.40 -10.75 -22.49
CA GLN A 908 -13.71 -11.46 -21.25
C GLN A 908 -14.87 -10.87 -20.42
N TYR A 909 -15.84 -10.28 -21.11
CA TYR A 909 -17.13 -9.83 -20.56
C TYR A 909 -18.31 -10.75 -20.97
N GLY A 910 -18.03 -11.92 -21.54
CA GLY A 910 -19.00 -12.92 -22.02
C GLY A 910 -20.06 -13.25 -20.97
N ASP A 911 -19.64 -13.77 -19.81
CA ASP A 911 -20.54 -14.17 -18.70
C ASP A 911 -21.39 -13.05 -18.09
N THR A 912 -21.11 -11.77 -18.37
CA THR A 912 -21.81 -10.64 -17.72
C THR A 912 -22.51 -9.72 -18.71
N LEU A 913 -21.75 -8.97 -19.53
CA LEU A 913 -22.34 -8.11 -20.53
C LEU A 913 -22.78 -8.92 -21.76
N GLY A 914 -22.06 -9.97 -22.15
CA GLY A 914 -22.49 -10.90 -23.19
C GLY A 914 -23.79 -11.62 -22.82
N ALA A 915 -23.89 -12.17 -21.61
CA ALA A 915 -25.12 -12.77 -21.06
C ALA A 915 -26.29 -11.77 -21.03
N TYR A 916 -26.02 -10.51 -20.63
CA TYR A 916 -27.03 -9.44 -20.71
C TYR A 916 -27.48 -9.18 -22.16
N LEU A 917 -26.55 -9.06 -23.12
CA LEU A 917 -26.89 -8.89 -24.54
C LEU A 917 -27.73 -10.07 -25.08
N LEU A 918 -27.37 -11.30 -24.75
CA LEU A 918 -28.14 -12.50 -25.10
C LEU A 918 -29.56 -12.44 -24.52
N SER A 919 -29.72 -12.01 -23.27
CA SER A 919 -31.05 -11.79 -22.64
C SER A 919 -31.88 -10.67 -23.32
N LYS A 920 -31.26 -9.86 -24.19
CA LYS A 920 -31.89 -8.79 -24.98
C LYS A 920 -31.94 -9.09 -26.48
N GLY A 921 -31.67 -10.34 -26.90
CA GLY A 921 -31.85 -10.77 -28.28
C GLY A 921 -30.65 -10.54 -29.20
N ALA A 922 -29.43 -10.45 -28.66
CA ALA A 922 -28.22 -10.56 -29.47
C ALA A 922 -28.14 -11.95 -30.14
N ASP A 923 -27.68 -11.99 -31.39
CA ASP A 923 -27.57 -13.22 -32.18
C ASP A 923 -26.16 -13.84 -32.05
N PRO A 924 -26.02 -15.00 -31.38
CA PRO A 924 -24.74 -15.71 -31.26
C PRO A 924 -24.34 -16.50 -32.52
N MET A 925 -25.18 -16.52 -33.56
CA MET A 925 -24.91 -17.22 -34.83
C MET A 925 -24.22 -16.32 -35.88
N LEU A 926 -24.17 -15.01 -35.64
CA LEU A 926 -23.36 -14.08 -36.44
C LEU A 926 -21.89 -14.50 -36.43
N VAL A 927 -21.23 -14.34 -37.58
CA VAL A 927 -19.80 -14.61 -37.76
C VAL A 927 -19.07 -13.35 -38.23
N ASN A 928 -17.84 -13.18 -37.77
CA ASN A 928 -16.97 -12.08 -38.19
C ASN A 928 -16.22 -12.37 -39.51
N SER A 929 -15.32 -11.46 -39.93
CA SER A 929 -14.53 -11.60 -41.17
C SER A 929 -13.67 -12.87 -41.23
N ASP A 930 -13.36 -13.46 -40.08
CA ASP A 930 -12.53 -14.65 -39.94
C ASP A 930 -13.38 -15.93 -39.96
N GLY A 931 -14.70 -15.81 -40.10
CA GLY A 931 -15.67 -16.89 -40.04
C GLY A 931 -16.03 -17.35 -38.62
N ARG A 932 -15.53 -16.67 -37.58
CA ARG A 932 -15.71 -17.05 -36.16
C ARG A 932 -16.94 -16.38 -35.55
N ARG A 933 -17.65 -17.13 -34.70
CA ARG A 933 -18.75 -16.65 -33.86
C ARG A 933 -18.24 -15.99 -32.58
N SER A 934 -19.12 -15.31 -31.85
CA SER A 934 -18.74 -14.59 -30.63
C SER A 934 -18.08 -15.47 -29.57
N HIS A 935 -18.62 -16.67 -29.29
CA HIS A 935 -18.09 -17.61 -28.30
C HIS A 935 -16.87 -18.42 -28.79
N GLU A 936 -16.38 -18.17 -30.00
CA GLU A 936 -15.17 -18.77 -30.57
C GLU A 936 -13.97 -17.79 -30.47
N LEU A 937 -14.09 -16.79 -29.58
CA LEU A 937 -13.15 -15.70 -29.34
C LEU A 937 -12.75 -15.55 -27.86
N GLU A 938 -13.13 -16.51 -27.01
CA GLU A 938 -12.93 -16.56 -25.55
C GLU A 938 -11.62 -17.27 -25.18
#